data_AF-A0A5J4ZUX7-F1
#
_entry.id   AF-A0A5J4ZUX7-F1
#
_cell.length_a   1.000
_cell.length_b   1.000
_cell.length_c   1.000
_cell.angle_alpha   90.00
_cell.angle_beta   90.00
_cell.angle_gamma   90.00
#
_symmetry.space_group_name_H-M   'P 1'
#
loop_
_entity.id
_entity.type
_entity.pdbx_description
1 polymer ?
#
loop_
_entity_poly.entity_id
_entity_poly.type
_entity_poly.pdbx_seq_one_letter_code
_entity_poly.pdbx_strand_id
1 'polypeptide(L)'
;MPKHRWGESIESFFGSHVDPENDEQLKGAKIEIEDKVQKILMLIKGEDEEERDGDAVGKSKKEPLIELVEDFHKHYQSLYARYDHLTGELRQKVHGKHKESFSSSSSDSDSDHSSRKKSNKNGEVENKFQLAADSIKQELEVANLEIADMRRKLIATVEEKEALHLEYQASLNRIEEAQKLIRDLKAETEMLNDEKLNLSVENRDLNLKLRGAVTIEAELNQRLEDISRERTGLVIEKETAIKRLEEGEKIIEDLKATIDQFKGTLQQELEAVKGDLSTTKEQLESSKQEVAHLSQTQTATKEENNSLLLKILQLTDEIKDLQDQIQELMTESGQLKETLGEKERELSTHTEMHEAHKSEASAQTRGLELELDSLHTQKREMEQQKDDELSTLLKKLEDKEKDSSSRIEDLMAQVNNLQLEVESLGTQKGKLEEELVHKSNEASAQVKDVMDQFNEKQQELESVRHQKIESELQLEKKIQEISEYLFQLETLKEELATKTADQQQMLEEKGSYTVQVKDLELKLDSLNNQKSELEEQLRIKDVKYDQLKEEKEGLHDRNFELERTLMERGNELSALQKKSEDGENEASAQILTLTARVNSLQLEVDSLCAQAIESESQLNKKTEVISDYLNQIENLKEELASKTLDGQRMLEEKEGLIAQVKDLELVVQSLHNQRSELEEKIKNEGQEIDWLRGEKEGLWDKISELEKTLTERGDEIIALHKKLENVENESSAQIVALMARVSNLQQEAGFLASREKPVGGAD
;
A
#
# COMPACT_ATOMS: atom_id res chain seq x y z
N MET A 1 73.35 -5.01 6.26
CA MET A 1 72.55 -3.76 6.29
C MET A 1 71.37 -3.93 5.34
N PRO A 2 70.13 -3.66 5.78
CA PRO A 2 69.28 -2.75 5.00
C PRO A 2 68.27 -1.97 5.87
N LYS A 3 68.73 -1.04 6.72
CA LYS A 3 67.82 -0.26 7.61
C LYS A 3 67.26 1.04 7.02
N HIS A 4 67.81 1.55 5.91
CA HIS A 4 67.41 2.87 5.37
C HIS A 4 66.15 2.85 4.48
N ARG A 5 65.98 1.81 3.64
CA ARG A 5 64.87 1.74 2.67
C ARG A 5 63.46 1.71 3.27
N TRP A 6 63.31 1.34 4.55
CA TRP A 6 62.01 1.27 5.20
C TRP A 6 61.54 2.63 5.76
N GLY A 7 62.46 3.56 6.05
CA GLY A 7 62.10 4.94 6.39
C GLY A 7 61.62 5.70 5.17
N GLU A 8 62.44 5.71 4.11
CA GLU A 8 62.16 6.39 2.84
C GLU A 8 60.81 5.97 2.21
N SER A 9 60.44 4.69 2.34
CA SER A 9 59.16 4.17 1.80
C SER A 9 57.94 4.62 2.60
N ILE A 10 58.08 4.86 3.91
CA ILE A 10 57.00 5.38 4.76
C ILE A 10 56.86 6.90 4.54
N GLU A 11 57.96 7.62 4.44
CA GLU A 11 57.96 9.04 4.07
C GLU A 11 57.38 9.27 2.67
N SER A 12 57.66 8.39 1.69
CA SER A 12 57.06 8.52 0.34
C SER A 12 55.56 8.20 0.26
N PHE A 13 55.02 7.39 1.18
CA PHE A 13 53.59 7.02 1.20
C PHE A 13 52.74 7.94 2.07
N PHE A 14 53.28 8.48 3.17
CA PHE A 14 52.55 9.35 4.10
C PHE A 14 53.00 10.82 4.08
N GLY A 15 54.10 11.15 3.40
CA GLY A 15 54.66 12.50 3.34
C GLY A 15 53.68 13.56 2.84
N SER A 16 52.84 13.23 1.85
CA SER A 16 51.77 14.10 1.34
C SER A 16 50.76 14.52 2.41
N HIS A 17 50.55 13.69 3.43
CA HIS A 17 49.65 13.99 4.57
C HIS A 17 50.39 14.63 5.75
N VAL A 18 51.73 14.55 5.81
CA VAL A 18 52.56 15.18 6.86
C VAL A 18 53.11 16.54 6.40
N ASP A 19 53.04 16.86 5.11
CA ASP A 19 53.39 18.17 4.53
C ASP A 19 52.66 19.33 5.24
N PRO A 20 53.37 20.34 5.78
CA PRO A 20 52.73 21.50 6.41
C PRO A 20 51.93 22.38 5.43
N GLU A 21 52.28 22.42 4.14
CA GLU A 21 51.58 23.26 3.15
C GLU A 21 50.20 22.68 2.81
N ASN A 22 50.09 21.34 2.74
CA ASN A 22 48.79 20.67 2.61
C ASN A 22 47.94 20.77 3.88
N ASP A 23 48.56 20.80 5.06
CA ASP A 23 47.88 21.00 6.35
C ASP A 23 47.28 22.43 6.45
N GLU A 24 48.00 23.47 6.02
CA GLU A 24 47.46 24.83 5.90
C GLU A 24 46.33 24.93 4.86
N GLN A 25 46.47 24.28 3.68
CA GLN A 25 45.40 24.22 2.68
C GLN A 25 44.13 23.53 3.22
N LEU A 26 44.26 22.43 3.97
CA LEU A 26 43.14 21.74 4.60
C LEU A 26 42.48 22.54 5.74
N LYS A 27 43.25 23.41 6.42
CA LYS A 27 42.72 24.36 7.40
C LYS A 27 41.98 25.52 6.73
N GLY A 28 42.49 26.04 5.61
CA GLY A 28 41.79 27.01 4.77
C GLY A 28 40.47 26.46 4.23
N ALA A 29 40.49 25.27 3.62
CA ALA A 29 39.30 24.61 3.09
C ALA A 29 38.23 24.33 4.17
N LYS A 30 38.64 23.99 5.40
CA LYS A 30 37.70 23.85 6.53
C LYS A 30 37.00 25.17 6.86
N ILE A 31 37.74 26.27 6.94
CA ILE A 31 37.17 27.60 7.24
C ILE A 31 36.20 28.03 6.12
N GLU A 32 36.55 27.75 4.86
CA GLU A 32 35.69 28.02 3.71
C GLU A 32 34.40 27.17 3.70
N ILE A 33 34.46 25.92 4.20
CA ILE A 33 33.29 25.04 4.37
C ILE A 33 32.42 25.52 5.55
N GLU A 34 33.03 25.96 6.65
CA GLU A 34 32.30 26.51 7.81
C GLU A 34 31.51 27.77 7.43
N ASP A 35 32.12 28.71 6.68
CA ASP A 35 31.45 29.90 6.13
C ASP A 35 30.29 29.53 5.19
N LYS A 36 30.52 28.57 4.27
CA LYS A 36 29.47 28.07 3.36
C LYS A 36 28.30 27.45 4.11
N VAL A 37 28.54 26.68 5.18
CA VAL A 37 27.47 26.09 6.00
C VAL A 37 26.70 27.16 6.77
N GLN A 38 27.38 28.15 7.37
CA GLN A 38 26.71 29.27 8.04
C GLN A 38 25.86 30.08 7.05
N LYS A 39 26.37 30.33 5.84
CA LYS A 39 25.66 31.02 4.76
C LYS A 39 24.44 30.24 4.25
N ILE A 40 24.54 28.91 4.13
CA ILE A 40 23.39 28.03 3.81
C ILE A 40 22.34 28.11 4.93
N LEU A 41 22.74 28.06 6.20
CA LEU A 41 21.83 28.16 7.33
C LEU A 41 21.13 29.53 7.39
N MET A 42 21.83 30.64 7.07
CA MET A 42 21.20 31.96 6.94
C MET A 42 20.21 32.03 5.77
N LEU A 43 20.52 31.44 4.62
CA LEU A 43 19.61 31.41 3.46
C LEU A 43 18.34 30.59 3.73
N ILE A 44 18.43 29.49 4.50
CA ILE A 44 17.26 28.69 4.88
C ILE A 44 16.45 29.42 5.97
N LYS A 45 17.13 30.04 6.95
CA LYS A 45 16.57 30.88 8.03
C LYS A 45 16.33 32.34 7.56
N GLY A 46 16.05 32.54 6.27
CA GLY A 46 15.94 33.86 5.62
C GLY A 46 14.95 34.82 6.27
N GLU A 47 15.22 36.11 6.09
CA GLU A 47 14.73 37.26 6.86
C GLU A 47 13.18 37.32 7.02
N ASP A 48 12.70 37.16 8.26
CA ASP A 48 11.29 37.29 8.67
C ASP A 48 10.90 38.80 8.85
N GLU A 49 11.04 39.65 7.84
CA GLU A 49 10.37 40.97 7.77
C GLU A 49 9.74 41.23 6.37
N GLU A 50 8.45 41.58 6.37
CA GLU A 50 7.54 41.71 5.20
C GLU A 50 7.27 40.37 4.45
N GLU A 51 6.05 39.90 4.20
CA GLU A 51 4.70 40.47 4.34
C GLU A 51 3.74 39.58 5.19
N ARG A 52 2.41 39.69 4.96
CA ARG A 52 1.33 39.20 5.85
C ARG A 52 0.67 37.93 5.34
N ASP A 53 -0.06 37.29 6.26
CA ASP A 53 -1.16 36.34 6.04
C ASP A 53 -0.89 35.14 5.10
N GLY A 54 -0.71 33.96 5.70
CA GLY A 54 -1.46 32.81 5.20
C GLY A 54 -0.74 31.54 4.76
N ASP A 55 0.50 31.23 5.19
CA ASP A 55 0.97 29.84 5.10
C ASP A 55 1.78 29.33 6.32
N ALA A 56 1.15 28.41 7.07
CA ALA A 56 1.80 27.66 8.15
C ALA A 56 2.57 26.40 7.66
N VAL A 57 2.34 25.96 6.42
CA VAL A 57 2.97 24.79 5.80
C VAL A 57 4.41 25.09 5.36
N GLY A 58 4.75 26.37 5.17
CA GLY A 58 6.10 26.80 4.81
C GLY A 58 7.18 26.56 5.88
N LYS A 59 6.85 26.61 7.18
CA LYS A 59 7.86 26.44 8.26
C LYS A 59 8.24 24.96 8.49
N SER A 60 7.28 24.04 8.47
CA SER A 60 7.51 22.60 8.75
C SER A 60 8.38 21.87 7.72
N LYS A 61 8.64 22.45 6.54
CA LYS A 61 9.61 21.95 5.55
C LYS A 61 11.02 22.52 5.72
N LYS A 62 11.18 23.65 6.41
CA LYS A 62 12.49 24.27 6.66
C LYS A 62 13.22 23.60 7.84
N GLU A 63 12.49 23.22 8.88
CA GLU A 63 13.07 22.65 10.11
C GLU A 63 13.82 21.31 9.85
N PRO A 64 13.26 20.31 9.14
CA PRO A 64 14.01 19.09 8.81
C PRO A 64 15.21 19.34 7.89
N LEU A 65 15.17 20.40 7.07
CA LEU A 65 16.29 20.76 6.19
C LEU A 65 17.44 21.42 6.98
N ILE A 66 17.11 22.23 7.99
CA ILE A 66 18.09 22.77 8.95
C ILE A 66 18.73 21.62 9.73
N GLU A 67 17.92 20.70 10.27
CA GLU A 67 18.41 19.54 11.03
C GLU A 67 19.35 18.66 10.19
N LEU A 68 18.99 18.36 8.93
CA LEU A 68 19.82 17.58 8.00
C LEU A 68 21.14 18.28 7.65
N VAL A 69 21.15 19.62 7.50
CA VAL A 69 22.38 20.40 7.27
C VAL A 69 23.26 20.42 8.52
N GLU A 70 22.66 20.59 9.70
CA GLU A 70 23.40 20.58 10.98
C GLU A 70 23.96 19.19 11.31
N ASP A 71 23.26 18.09 10.96
CA ASP A 71 23.77 16.72 11.10
C ASP A 71 24.85 16.36 10.07
N PHE A 72 24.73 16.80 8.82
CA PHE A 72 25.82 16.67 7.84
C PHE A 72 27.08 17.42 8.33
N HIS A 73 26.91 18.60 8.91
CA HIS A 73 28.00 19.39 9.49
C HIS A 73 28.66 18.69 10.69
N LYS A 74 27.88 18.12 11.62
CA LYS A 74 28.40 17.30 12.73
C LYS A 74 29.24 16.11 12.23
N HIS A 75 28.78 15.43 11.16
CA HIS A 75 29.54 14.33 10.54
C HIS A 75 30.83 14.83 9.88
N TYR A 76 30.81 15.95 9.15
CA TYR A 76 32.00 16.57 8.57
C TYR A 76 33.03 16.97 9.64
N GLN A 77 32.60 17.67 10.70
CA GLN A 77 33.47 18.04 11.82
C GLN A 77 34.07 16.80 12.52
N SER A 78 33.27 15.74 12.71
CA SER A 78 33.73 14.48 13.31
C SER A 78 34.75 13.74 12.42
N LEU A 79 34.56 13.77 11.10
CA LEU A 79 35.50 13.20 10.14
C LEU A 79 36.82 13.99 10.11
N TYR A 80 36.74 15.32 10.11
CA TYR A 80 37.91 16.20 10.16
C TYR A 80 38.70 15.98 11.46
N ALA A 81 38.04 15.88 12.62
CA ALA A 81 38.70 15.62 13.89
C ALA A 81 39.45 14.27 13.91
N ARG A 82 38.88 13.23 13.28
CA ARG A 82 39.57 11.93 13.12
C ARG A 82 40.78 12.03 12.17
N TYR A 83 40.67 12.78 11.09
CA TYR A 83 41.76 13.01 10.14
C TYR A 83 42.91 13.82 10.77
N ASP A 84 42.59 14.91 11.49
CA ASP A 84 43.55 15.75 12.22
C ASP A 84 44.28 14.95 13.30
N HIS A 85 43.55 14.14 14.09
CA HIS A 85 44.14 13.25 15.09
C HIS A 85 45.08 12.20 14.47
N LEU A 86 44.67 11.54 13.38
CA LEU A 86 45.48 10.54 12.67
C LEU A 86 46.74 11.17 12.05
N THR A 87 46.59 12.36 11.47
CA THR A 87 47.70 13.15 10.89
C THR A 87 48.67 13.63 11.98
N GLY A 88 48.15 14.02 13.15
CA GLY A 88 48.93 14.32 14.35
C GLY A 88 49.73 13.13 14.86
N GLU A 89 49.12 11.93 14.93
CA GLU A 89 49.84 10.71 15.28
C GLU A 89 50.94 10.34 14.27
N LEU A 90 50.65 10.46 12.96
CA LEU A 90 51.64 10.23 11.91
C LEU A 90 52.81 11.22 12.03
N ARG A 91 52.51 12.52 12.22
CA ARG A 91 53.52 13.56 12.45
C ARG A 91 54.36 13.27 13.70
N GLN A 92 53.75 12.79 14.78
CA GLN A 92 54.44 12.41 16.02
C GLN A 92 55.34 11.17 15.83
N LYS A 93 54.87 10.16 15.09
CA LYS A 93 55.63 8.93 14.77
C LYS A 93 56.82 9.20 13.85
N VAL A 94 56.70 10.16 12.91
CA VAL A 94 57.80 10.58 12.02
C VAL A 94 58.86 11.41 12.75
N HIS A 95 58.47 12.30 13.67
CA HIS A 95 59.40 13.23 14.33
C HIS A 95 59.91 12.76 15.72
N GLY A 96 59.43 11.61 16.20
CA GLY A 96 59.72 11.06 17.54
C GLY A 96 61.13 10.50 17.70
N LYS A 97 62.11 11.35 18.03
CA LYS A 97 63.44 10.89 18.46
C LYS A 97 63.38 10.07 19.76
N HIS A 98 64.24 9.04 19.83
CA HIS A 98 64.45 8.16 20.99
C HIS A 98 64.36 8.86 22.35
N LYS A 99 63.58 8.28 23.27
CA LYS A 99 63.76 8.46 24.71
C LYS A 99 63.36 7.16 25.43
N GLU A 100 64.34 6.50 26.05
CA GLU A 100 64.10 5.28 26.83
C GLU A 100 63.46 5.60 28.18
N SER A 101 62.62 4.68 28.68
CA SER A 101 62.44 4.42 30.11
C SER A 101 61.82 3.04 30.35
N PHE A 102 62.45 2.34 31.29
CA PHE A 102 62.10 1.10 32.02
C PHE A 102 60.61 0.98 32.40
N SER A 103 60.02 -0.19 32.71
CA SER A 103 60.50 -1.41 33.42
C SER A 103 59.52 -2.59 33.18
N SER A 104 59.58 -3.81 33.76
CA SER A 104 60.63 -4.75 34.24
C SER A 104 59.98 -5.88 35.08
N SER A 105 60.29 -7.16 34.83
CA SER A 105 60.28 -8.32 35.77
C SER A 105 60.79 -9.54 34.97
N SER A 106 61.91 -10.20 35.30
CA SER A 106 62.19 -11.11 36.46
C SER A 106 61.41 -12.44 36.32
N SER A 107 61.95 -13.63 36.60
CA SER A 107 63.00 -14.12 37.52
C SER A 107 63.46 -15.55 37.08
N ASP A 108 64.50 -16.23 37.56
CA ASP A 108 65.72 -15.92 38.36
C ASP A 108 66.70 -17.13 38.30
N SER A 109 67.89 -16.98 38.93
CA SER A 109 68.78 -18.02 39.48
C SER A 109 69.64 -18.91 38.56
N ASP A 110 70.86 -19.33 38.95
CA ASP A 110 71.84 -18.76 39.91
C ASP A 110 73.23 -19.40 39.70
N SER A 111 74.28 -18.87 40.36
CA SER A 111 75.68 -19.34 40.24
C SER A 111 76.18 -20.21 41.42
N ASP A 112 77.50 -20.41 41.47
CA ASP A 112 78.31 -20.95 42.59
C ASP A 112 78.34 -22.50 42.74
N HIS A 113 79.41 -23.14 43.27
CA HIS A 113 80.58 -22.69 44.05
C HIS A 113 81.88 -23.39 43.55
N SER A 114 83.02 -22.68 43.38
CA SER A 114 84.10 -22.48 44.39
C SER A 114 85.28 -23.49 44.30
N SER A 115 86.33 -23.33 45.12
CA SER A 115 87.65 -23.95 44.87
C SER A 115 88.51 -24.25 46.13
N ARG A 116 89.58 -25.07 45.91
CA ARG A 116 90.85 -25.12 46.67
C ARG A 116 90.87 -25.94 48.00
N LYS A 117 91.88 -26.83 48.16
CA LYS A 117 93.03 -26.74 49.13
C LYS A 117 93.53 -28.08 49.75
N LYS A 118 94.87 -28.27 49.77
CA LYS A 118 95.72 -29.11 50.66
C LYS A 118 95.77 -30.67 50.55
N SER A 119 96.82 -31.15 49.87
CA SER A 119 97.92 -32.03 50.37
C SER A 119 97.69 -33.15 51.42
N ASN A 120 98.07 -34.40 51.08
CA ASN A 120 99.16 -35.10 51.79
C ASN A 120 99.77 -36.32 51.04
N LYS A 121 100.82 -36.92 51.63
CA LYS A 121 101.89 -37.77 51.04
C LYS A 121 101.57 -39.26 50.77
N ASN A 122 102.37 -39.84 49.86
CA ASN A 122 102.82 -41.25 49.74
C ASN A 122 101.82 -42.35 49.30
N GLY A 123 102.30 -43.33 48.52
CA GLY A 123 101.67 -44.65 48.33
C GLY A 123 101.63 -45.20 46.89
N GLU A 124 102.70 -45.90 46.49
CA GLU A 124 102.74 -46.97 45.45
C GLU A 124 102.21 -46.69 44.02
N VAL A 125 102.41 -47.65 43.09
CA VAL A 125 102.50 -47.37 41.64
C VAL A 125 101.39 -48.01 40.79
N GLU A 126 100.80 -49.14 41.20
CA GLU A 126 99.61 -49.76 40.57
C GLU A 126 98.50 -48.74 40.23
N ASN A 127 98.26 -47.80 41.13
CA ASN A 127 97.10 -46.91 41.11
C ASN A 127 97.08 -45.93 39.90
N LYS A 128 98.23 -45.70 39.24
CA LYS A 128 98.35 -44.68 38.18
C LYS A 128 97.75 -45.10 36.84
N PHE A 129 97.85 -46.38 36.47
CA PHE A 129 97.24 -46.86 35.22
C PHE A 129 95.71 -46.91 35.34
N GLN A 130 95.20 -47.30 36.51
CA GLN A 130 93.77 -47.29 36.79
C GLN A 130 93.22 -45.85 36.74
N LEU A 131 93.83 -44.90 37.46
CA LEU A 131 93.46 -43.48 37.40
C LEU A 131 93.53 -42.88 35.98
N ALA A 132 94.53 -43.25 35.17
CA ALA A 132 94.62 -42.77 33.79
C ALA A 132 93.52 -43.38 32.88
N ALA A 133 93.24 -44.68 33.03
CA ALA A 133 92.16 -45.34 32.29
C ALA A 133 90.78 -44.81 32.68
N ASP A 134 90.55 -44.56 33.98
CA ASP A 134 89.29 -44.01 34.48
C ASP A 134 89.13 -42.52 34.09
N SER A 135 90.21 -41.72 34.04
CA SER A 135 90.19 -40.35 33.49
C SER A 135 89.82 -40.35 32.01
N ILE A 136 90.48 -41.17 31.18
CA ILE A 136 90.18 -41.29 29.74
C ILE A 136 88.76 -41.79 29.51
N LYS A 137 88.27 -42.72 30.36
CA LYS A 137 86.88 -43.19 30.34
C LYS A 137 85.90 -42.06 30.70
N GLN A 138 86.20 -41.26 31.71
CA GLN A 138 85.37 -40.13 32.12
C GLN A 138 85.36 -39.01 31.06
N GLU A 139 86.50 -38.71 30.43
CA GLU A 139 86.61 -37.79 29.30
C GLU A 139 85.83 -38.30 28.08
N LEU A 140 85.90 -39.60 27.78
CA LEU A 140 85.09 -40.25 26.74
C LEU A 140 83.59 -40.22 27.06
N GLU A 141 83.20 -40.37 28.33
CA GLU A 141 81.81 -40.31 28.78
C GLU A 141 81.25 -38.88 28.68
N VAL A 142 82.03 -37.86 29.05
CA VAL A 142 81.73 -36.44 28.82
C VAL A 142 81.62 -36.14 27.32
N ALA A 143 82.57 -36.57 26.49
CA ALA A 143 82.52 -36.36 25.04
C ALA A 143 81.30 -37.06 24.39
N ASN A 144 80.88 -38.22 24.88
CA ASN A 144 79.65 -38.88 24.43
C ASN A 144 78.38 -38.11 24.87
N LEU A 145 78.37 -37.52 26.06
CA LEU A 145 77.28 -36.64 26.52
C LEU A 145 77.21 -35.36 25.67
N GLU A 146 78.35 -34.75 25.33
CA GLU A 146 78.43 -33.61 24.41
C GLU A 146 77.96 -33.97 22.99
N ILE A 147 78.37 -35.13 22.46
CA ILE A 147 77.88 -35.63 21.15
C ILE A 147 76.37 -35.90 21.21
N ALA A 148 75.84 -36.43 22.31
CA ALA A 148 74.40 -36.62 22.50
C ALA A 148 73.65 -35.29 22.59
N ASP A 149 74.24 -34.27 23.22
CA ASP A 149 73.67 -32.93 23.31
C ASP A 149 73.69 -32.19 21.97
N MET A 150 74.79 -32.28 21.23
CA MET A 150 74.90 -31.77 19.85
C MET A 150 73.94 -32.49 18.89
N ARG A 151 73.69 -33.79 19.07
CA ARG A 151 72.66 -34.53 18.32
C ARG A 151 71.25 -34.06 18.68
N ARG A 152 70.93 -33.85 19.96
CA ARG A 152 69.63 -33.28 20.40
C ARG A 152 69.42 -31.88 19.83
N LYS A 153 70.44 -31.02 19.86
CA LYS A 153 70.43 -29.69 19.21
C LYS A 153 70.22 -29.78 17.70
N LEU A 154 70.93 -30.68 17.02
CA LEU A 154 70.77 -30.86 15.57
C LEU A 154 69.35 -31.30 15.20
N ILE A 155 68.78 -32.27 15.93
CA ILE A 155 67.39 -32.71 15.75
C ILE A 155 66.42 -31.54 15.95
N ALA A 156 66.52 -30.82 17.06
CA ALA A 156 65.66 -29.66 17.33
C ALA A 156 65.75 -28.58 16.23
N THR A 157 66.94 -28.29 15.70
CA THR A 157 67.10 -27.32 14.58
C THR A 157 66.59 -27.84 13.23
N VAL A 158 66.44 -29.16 13.05
CA VAL A 158 65.78 -29.75 11.88
C VAL A 158 64.26 -29.67 12.03
N GLU A 159 63.74 -30.03 13.21
CA GLU A 159 62.32 -29.91 13.55
C GLU A 159 61.81 -28.45 13.46
N GLU A 160 62.58 -27.49 13.99
CA GLU A 160 62.33 -26.05 13.86
C GLU A 160 62.31 -25.60 12.39
N LYS A 161 63.28 -26.06 11.59
CA LYS A 161 63.34 -25.75 10.15
C LYS A 161 62.15 -26.34 9.38
N GLU A 162 61.70 -27.54 9.72
CA GLU A 162 60.54 -28.18 9.10
C GLU A 162 59.24 -27.47 9.48
N ALA A 163 59.08 -27.07 10.76
CA ALA A 163 57.97 -26.24 11.21
C ALA A 163 57.93 -24.88 10.48
N LEU A 164 59.07 -24.19 10.38
CA LEU A 164 59.19 -22.92 9.63
C LEU A 164 58.92 -23.10 8.13
N HIS A 165 59.22 -24.26 7.54
CA HIS A 165 58.90 -24.54 6.13
C HIS A 165 57.40 -24.74 5.92
N LEU A 166 56.72 -25.46 6.82
CA LEU A 166 55.27 -25.62 6.80
C LEU A 166 54.55 -24.29 7.05
N GLU A 167 55.03 -23.46 7.98
CA GLU A 167 54.49 -22.11 8.21
C GLU A 167 54.69 -21.20 6.99
N TYR A 168 55.87 -21.23 6.37
CA TYR A 168 56.12 -20.51 5.12
C TYR A 168 55.15 -20.94 4.02
N GLN A 169 54.95 -22.25 3.81
CA GLN A 169 54.00 -22.76 2.81
C GLN A 169 52.56 -22.34 3.13
N ALA A 170 52.14 -22.40 4.40
CA ALA A 170 50.83 -21.90 4.83
C ALA A 170 50.67 -20.39 4.61
N SER A 171 51.74 -19.60 4.79
CA SER A 171 51.74 -18.16 4.49
C SER A 171 51.59 -17.87 2.99
N LEU A 172 52.20 -18.70 2.14
CA LEU A 172 52.16 -18.56 0.69
C LEU A 172 50.75 -18.87 0.15
N ASN A 173 50.12 -19.95 0.61
CA ASN A 173 48.72 -20.27 0.27
C ASN A 173 47.77 -19.12 0.66
N ARG A 174 47.92 -18.54 1.86
CA ARG A 174 47.12 -17.38 2.31
C ARG A 174 47.32 -16.15 1.43
N ILE A 175 48.53 -15.94 0.89
CA ILE A 175 48.81 -14.86 -0.07
C ILE A 175 48.10 -15.12 -1.41
N GLU A 176 48.09 -16.35 -1.91
CA GLU A 176 47.38 -16.71 -3.15
C GLU A 176 45.85 -16.57 -3.00
N GLU A 177 45.29 -16.96 -1.84
CA GLU A 177 43.89 -16.74 -1.47
C GLU A 177 43.53 -15.25 -1.42
N ALA A 178 44.36 -14.43 -0.74
CA ALA A 178 44.17 -12.99 -0.67
C ALA A 178 44.29 -12.32 -2.05
N GLN A 179 45.24 -12.75 -2.89
CA GLN A 179 45.35 -12.29 -4.28
C GLN A 179 44.15 -12.69 -5.14
N LYS A 180 43.51 -13.83 -4.85
CA LYS A 180 42.26 -14.21 -5.50
C LYS A 180 41.13 -13.27 -5.08
N LEU A 181 40.94 -13.06 -3.78
CA LEU A 181 39.93 -12.14 -3.25
C LEU A 181 40.09 -10.71 -3.81
N ILE A 182 41.33 -10.21 -3.93
CA ILE A 182 41.62 -8.90 -4.54
C ILE A 182 41.23 -8.86 -6.03
N ARG A 183 41.43 -9.95 -6.78
CA ARG A 183 40.98 -10.05 -8.19
C ARG A 183 39.46 -10.09 -8.31
N ASP A 184 38.81 -10.89 -7.45
CA ASP A 184 37.36 -11.05 -7.44
C ASP A 184 36.67 -9.71 -7.07
N LEU A 185 37.13 -9.02 -6.00
CA LEU A 185 36.67 -7.68 -5.60
C LEU A 185 36.95 -6.59 -6.65
N LYS A 186 38.07 -6.68 -7.39
CA LYS A 186 38.35 -5.74 -8.47
C LYS A 186 37.36 -5.89 -9.62
N ALA A 187 37.02 -7.12 -10.00
CA ALA A 187 36.02 -7.37 -11.04
C ALA A 187 34.63 -6.86 -10.61
N GLU A 188 34.24 -7.07 -9.34
CA GLU A 188 33.02 -6.50 -8.76
C GLU A 188 33.02 -4.96 -8.80
N THR A 189 34.15 -4.33 -8.46
CA THR A 189 34.32 -2.87 -8.53
C THR A 189 34.18 -2.35 -9.97
N GLU A 190 34.71 -3.08 -10.97
CA GLU A 190 34.57 -2.74 -12.39
C GLU A 190 33.11 -2.88 -12.86
N MET A 191 32.41 -3.96 -12.49
CA MET A 191 30.97 -4.12 -12.81
C MET A 191 30.10 -3.02 -12.18
N LEU A 192 30.31 -2.70 -10.89
CA LEU A 192 29.57 -1.64 -10.19
C LEU A 192 29.84 -0.24 -10.79
N ASN A 193 31.04 -0.02 -11.34
CA ASN A 193 31.35 1.21 -12.06
C ASN A 193 30.59 1.28 -13.41
N ASP A 194 30.51 0.18 -14.16
CA ASP A 194 29.77 0.13 -15.42
C ASP A 194 28.25 0.26 -15.21
N GLU A 195 27.71 -0.36 -14.16
CA GLU A 195 26.31 -0.16 -13.73
C GLU A 195 26.05 1.30 -13.35
N LYS A 196 26.94 1.92 -12.56
CA LYS A 196 26.86 3.35 -12.22
C LYS A 196 26.93 4.25 -13.45
N LEU A 197 27.71 3.92 -14.47
CA LEU A 197 27.76 4.67 -15.73
C LEU A 197 26.45 4.53 -16.50
N ASN A 198 25.88 3.32 -16.59
CA ASN A 198 24.58 3.08 -17.23
C ASN A 198 23.45 3.85 -16.51
N LEU A 199 23.39 3.78 -15.17
CA LEU A 199 22.44 4.54 -14.36
C LEU A 199 22.64 6.06 -14.49
N SER A 200 23.86 6.53 -14.73
CA SER A 200 24.14 7.95 -15.01
C SER A 200 23.62 8.38 -16.39
N VAL A 201 23.63 7.50 -17.39
CA VAL A 201 23.03 7.75 -18.72
C VAL A 201 21.50 7.72 -18.62
N GLU A 202 20.92 6.75 -17.92
CA GLU A 202 19.48 6.69 -17.71
C GLU A 202 18.97 7.92 -16.93
N ASN A 203 19.66 8.35 -15.88
CA ASN A 203 19.34 9.59 -15.15
C ASN A 203 19.41 10.82 -16.07
N ARG A 204 20.36 10.89 -17.01
CA ARG A 204 20.44 11.97 -18.00
C ARG A 204 19.21 11.97 -18.92
N ASP A 205 18.81 10.81 -19.43
CA ASP A 205 17.66 10.69 -20.33
C ASP A 205 16.32 10.93 -19.61
N LEU A 206 16.20 10.51 -18.35
CA LEU A 206 15.07 10.85 -17.48
C LEU A 206 15.01 12.36 -17.20
N ASN A 207 16.15 13.02 -16.97
CA ASN A 207 16.21 14.49 -16.83
C ASN A 207 15.86 15.23 -18.14
N LEU A 208 16.21 14.67 -19.31
CA LEU A 208 15.79 15.22 -20.60
C LEU A 208 14.27 15.07 -20.82
N LYS A 209 13.71 13.89 -20.50
CA LYS A 209 12.25 13.66 -20.53
C LYS A 209 11.50 14.57 -19.56
N LEU A 210 12.01 14.73 -18.33
CA LEU A 210 11.45 15.63 -17.32
C LEU A 210 11.47 17.09 -17.79
N ARG A 211 12.58 17.55 -18.38
CA ARG A 211 12.66 18.89 -18.97
C ARG A 211 11.65 19.08 -20.10
N GLY A 212 11.49 18.08 -20.96
CA GLY A 212 10.47 18.05 -22.02
C GLY A 212 9.04 18.14 -21.47
N ALA A 213 8.74 17.40 -20.40
CA ALA A 213 7.46 17.49 -19.70
C ALA A 213 7.21 18.88 -19.11
N VAL A 214 8.21 19.49 -18.46
CA VAL A 214 8.10 20.86 -17.91
C VAL A 214 7.90 21.91 -19.02
N THR A 215 8.51 21.75 -20.19
CA THR A 215 8.22 22.65 -21.33
C THR A 215 6.80 22.47 -21.87
N ILE A 216 6.30 21.24 -21.96
CA ILE A 216 4.92 20.95 -22.38
C ILE A 216 3.91 21.49 -21.35
N GLU A 217 4.20 21.36 -20.05
CA GLU A 217 3.40 21.91 -18.97
C GLU A 217 3.32 23.44 -19.06
N ALA A 218 4.45 24.12 -19.32
CA ALA A 218 4.48 25.57 -19.54
C ALA A 218 3.66 25.98 -20.79
N GLU A 219 3.77 25.26 -21.91
CA GLU A 219 2.97 25.51 -23.12
C GLU A 219 1.47 25.29 -22.88
N LEU A 220 1.08 24.27 -22.12
CA LEU A 220 -0.31 24.00 -21.76
C LEU A 220 -0.87 25.07 -20.82
N ASN A 221 -0.10 25.50 -19.82
CA ASN A 221 -0.50 26.57 -18.90
C ASN A 221 -0.66 27.91 -19.65
N GLN A 222 0.26 28.26 -20.56
CA GLN A 222 0.13 29.45 -21.41
C GLN A 222 -1.16 29.40 -22.25
N ARG A 223 -1.44 28.28 -22.93
CA ARG A 223 -2.69 28.11 -23.70
C ARG A 223 -3.94 28.21 -22.82
N LEU A 224 -3.88 27.71 -21.59
CA LEU A 224 -5.00 27.76 -20.65
C LEU A 224 -5.27 29.19 -20.16
N GLU A 225 -4.23 30.00 -19.96
CA GLU A 225 -4.40 31.44 -19.77
C GLU A 225 -4.92 32.14 -21.03
N ASP A 226 -4.40 31.83 -22.21
CA ASP A 226 -4.81 32.46 -23.48
C ASP A 226 -6.31 32.24 -23.73
N ILE A 227 -6.78 30.99 -23.61
CA ILE A 227 -8.20 30.60 -23.67
C ILE A 227 -9.00 31.29 -22.55
N SER A 228 -8.43 31.45 -21.35
CA SER A 228 -9.10 32.15 -20.25
C SER A 228 -9.29 33.65 -20.54
N ARG A 229 -8.29 34.30 -21.15
CA ARG A 229 -8.33 35.70 -21.57
C ARG A 229 -9.32 35.91 -22.73
N GLU A 230 -9.30 35.03 -23.74
CA GLU A 230 -10.29 35.02 -24.83
C GLU A 230 -11.71 34.86 -24.29
N ARG A 231 -11.94 33.86 -23.41
CA ARG A 231 -13.23 33.64 -22.75
C ARG A 231 -13.72 34.88 -21.99
N THR A 232 -12.84 35.59 -21.27
CA THR A 232 -13.24 36.85 -20.61
C THR A 232 -13.59 37.96 -21.61
N GLY A 233 -12.89 38.05 -22.74
CA GLY A 233 -13.25 38.98 -23.83
C GLY A 233 -14.63 38.68 -24.41
N LEU A 234 -14.91 37.41 -24.72
CA LEU A 234 -16.21 36.95 -25.22
C LEU A 234 -17.36 37.13 -24.20
N VAL A 235 -17.08 37.08 -22.90
CA VAL A 235 -18.06 37.42 -21.86
C VAL A 235 -18.36 38.91 -21.85
N ILE A 236 -17.34 39.77 -21.89
CA ILE A 236 -17.51 41.24 -21.95
C ILE A 236 -18.25 41.66 -23.22
N GLU A 237 -17.96 41.04 -24.36
CA GLU A 237 -18.68 41.28 -25.62
C GLU A 237 -20.15 40.87 -25.51
N LYS A 238 -20.45 39.69 -24.94
CA LYS A 238 -21.82 39.22 -24.71
C LYS A 238 -22.60 40.13 -23.74
N GLU A 239 -22.01 40.55 -22.63
CA GLU A 239 -22.63 41.52 -21.72
C GLU A 239 -22.89 42.87 -22.41
N THR A 240 -22.00 43.30 -23.29
CA THR A 240 -22.17 44.53 -24.07
C THR A 240 -23.27 44.37 -25.13
N ALA A 241 -23.39 43.20 -25.75
CA ALA A 241 -24.48 42.88 -26.67
C ALA A 241 -25.84 42.80 -25.96
N ILE A 242 -25.89 42.20 -24.76
CA ILE A 242 -27.10 42.13 -23.92
C ILE A 242 -27.57 43.54 -23.57
N LYS A 243 -26.68 44.44 -23.10
CA LYS A 243 -27.05 45.83 -22.78
C LYS A 243 -27.66 46.58 -23.98
N ARG A 244 -27.12 46.37 -25.20
CA ARG A 244 -27.72 46.94 -26.43
C ARG A 244 -29.08 46.35 -26.78
N LEU A 245 -29.33 45.07 -26.42
CA LEU A 245 -30.64 44.45 -26.59
C LEU A 245 -31.64 44.99 -25.55
N GLU A 246 -31.25 45.14 -24.29
CA GLU A 246 -32.06 45.77 -23.23
C GLU A 246 -32.43 47.23 -23.60
N GLU A 247 -31.47 48.00 -24.12
CA GLU A 247 -31.71 49.35 -24.66
C GLU A 247 -32.68 49.31 -25.86
N GLY A 248 -32.53 48.33 -26.76
CA GLY A 248 -33.41 48.13 -27.92
C GLY A 248 -34.83 47.73 -27.54
N GLU A 249 -35.01 46.83 -26.56
CA GLU A 249 -36.30 46.43 -26.03
C GLU A 249 -37.02 47.61 -25.36
N LYS A 250 -36.29 48.42 -24.58
CA LYS A 250 -36.83 49.66 -24.02
C LYS A 250 -37.30 50.62 -25.12
N ILE A 251 -36.51 50.84 -26.17
CA ILE A 251 -36.91 51.68 -27.31
C ILE A 251 -38.18 51.13 -27.99
N ILE A 252 -38.30 49.81 -28.13
CA ILE A 252 -39.52 49.16 -28.67
C ILE A 252 -40.72 49.38 -27.74
N GLU A 253 -40.52 49.42 -26.42
CA GLU A 253 -41.58 49.67 -25.44
C GLU A 253 -42.02 51.14 -25.41
N ASP A 254 -41.09 52.09 -25.46
CA ASP A 254 -41.36 53.52 -25.66
C ASP A 254 -42.09 53.79 -27.00
N LEU A 255 -41.73 53.06 -28.06
CA LEU A 255 -42.41 53.11 -29.37
C LEU A 255 -43.83 52.51 -29.31
N LYS A 256 -44.06 51.42 -28.58
CA LYS A 256 -45.43 50.90 -28.35
C LYS A 256 -46.29 51.91 -27.60
N ALA A 257 -45.77 52.49 -26.53
CA ALA A 257 -46.50 53.48 -25.72
C ALA A 257 -46.91 54.71 -26.55
N THR A 258 -46.02 55.21 -27.41
CA THR A 258 -46.33 56.32 -28.33
C THR A 258 -47.29 55.91 -29.45
N ILE A 259 -47.22 54.68 -29.98
CA ILE A 259 -48.21 54.16 -30.94
C ILE A 259 -49.61 54.06 -30.32
N ASP A 260 -49.75 53.54 -29.10
CA ASP A 260 -51.05 53.47 -28.43
C ASP A 260 -51.57 54.87 -28.02
N GLN A 261 -50.68 55.82 -27.71
CA GLN A 261 -51.05 57.24 -27.55
C GLN A 261 -51.59 57.84 -28.86
N PHE A 262 -50.89 57.68 -29.98
CA PHE A 262 -51.34 58.16 -31.30
C PHE A 262 -52.65 57.53 -31.74
N LYS A 263 -52.85 56.24 -31.46
CA LYS A 263 -54.10 55.53 -31.70
C LYS A 263 -55.24 56.08 -30.83
N GLY A 264 -54.95 56.44 -29.58
CA GLY A 264 -55.89 57.14 -28.70
C GLY A 264 -56.31 58.51 -29.23
N THR A 265 -55.36 59.34 -29.68
CA THR A 265 -55.67 60.67 -30.24
C THR A 265 -56.41 60.56 -31.58
N LEU A 266 -55.98 59.67 -32.48
CA LEU A 266 -56.69 59.42 -33.75
C LEU A 266 -58.12 58.93 -33.53
N GLN A 267 -58.38 58.16 -32.47
CA GLN A 267 -59.74 57.72 -32.14
C GLN A 267 -60.59 58.84 -31.52
N GLN A 268 -59.99 59.78 -30.78
CA GLN A 268 -60.67 61.02 -30.36
C GLN A 268 -60.99 61.93 -31.55
N GLU A 269 -60.03 62.14 -32.46
CA GLU A 269 -60.22 62.94 -33.68
C GLU A 269 -61.29 62.32 -34.59
N LEU A 270 -61.32 60.99 -34.73
CA LEU A 270 -62.34 60.30 -35.53
C LEU A 270 -63.75 60.49 -34.95
N GLU A 271 -63.93 60.39 -33.63
CA GLU A 271 -65.23 60.63 -32.99
C GLU A 271 -65.62 62.13 -33.00
N ALA A 272 -64.65 63.05 -32.93
CA ALA A 272 -64.89 64.48 -33.10
C ALA A 272 -65.37 64.81 -34.54
N VAL A 273 -64.62 64.38 -35.56
CA VAL A 273 -64.98 64.57 -36.98
C VAL A 273 -66.31 63.88 -37.33
N LYS A 274 -66.62 62.75 -36.69
CA LYS A 274 -67.91 62.06 -36.82
C LYS A 274 -69.06 62.82 -36.14
N GLY A 275 -68.79 63.53 -35.04
CA GLY A 275 -69.71 64.49 -34.43
C GLY A 275 -69.98 65.68 -35.35
N ASP A 276 -68.92 66.32 -35.87
CA ASP A 276 -69.00 67.44 -36.82
C ASP A 276 -69.69 67.04 -38.13
N LEU A 277 -69.48 65.80 -38.60
CA LEU A 277 -70.20 65.24 -39.74
C LEU A 277 -71.70 65.06 -39.45
N SER A 278 -72.10 64.80 -38.21
CA SER A 278 -73.52 64.75 -37.82
C SER A 278 -74.13 66.15 -37.82
N THR A 279 -73.48 67.13 -37.20
CA THR A 279 -74.00 68.52 -37.12
C THR A 279 -74.06 69.19 -38.49
N THR A 280 -73.03 69.03 -39.32
CA THR A 280 -73.02 69.54 -40.71
C THR A 280 -74.05 68.82 -41.60
N LYS A 281 -74.32 67.54 -41.37
CA LYS A 281 -75.40 66.81 -42.06
C LYS A 281 -76.79 67.31 -41.65
N GLU A 282 -77.01 67.62 -40.37
CA GLU A 282 -78.25 68.23 -39.88
C GLU A 282 -78.45 69.64 -40.46
N GLN A 283 -77.40 70.47 -40.47
CA GLN A 283 -77.41 71.79 -41.13
C GLN A 283 -77.69 71.70 -42.63
N LEU A 284 -77.07 70.74 -43.33
CA LEU A 284 -77.31 70.50 -44.75
C LEU A 284 -78.76 70.08 -45.03
N GLU A 285 -79.35 69.23 -44.18
CA GLU A 285 -80.76 68.81 -44.37
C GLU A 285 -81.73 69.97 -44.07
N SER A 286 -81.44 70.79 -43.07
CA SER A 286 -82.17 72.05 -42.81
C SER A 286 -82.08 73.01 -44.01
N SER A 287 -80.88 73.19 -44.58
CA SER A 287 -80.66 74.05 -45.75
C SER A 287 -81.34 73.51 -47.00
N LYS A 288 -81.39 72.18 -47.22
CA LYS A 288 -82.19 71.57 -48.29
C LYS A 288 -83.68 71.87 -48.12
N GLN A 289 -84.22 71.79 -46.91
CA GLN A 289 -85.63 72.10 -46.65
C GLN A 289 -85.94 73.59 -46.92
N GLU A 290 -85.04 74.49 -46.51
CA GLU A 290 -85.14 75.92 -46.82
C GLU A 290 -85.06 76.19 -48.34
N VAL A 291 -84.11 75.58 -49.06
CA VAL A 291 -84.01 75.67 -50.53
C VAL A 291 -85.23 75.07 -51.24
N ALA A 292 -85.81 73.98 -50.73
CA ALA A 292 -87.04 73.41 -51.27
C ALA A 292 -88.24 74.38 -51.08
N HIS A 293 -88.36 74.98 -49.90
CA HIS A 293 -89.39 75.99 -49.62
C HIS A 293 -89.21 77.23 -50.52
N LEU A 294 -87.99 77.75 -50.64
CA LEU A 294 -87.66 78.86 -51.54
C LEU A 294 -88.00 78.52 -53.00
N SER A 295 -87.64 77.32 -53.47
CA SER A 295 -87.99 76.84 -54.82
C SER A 295 -89.50 76.82 -55.04
N GLN A 296 -90.27 76.37 -54.05
CA GLN A 296 -91.74 76.33 -54.12
C GLN A 296 -92.35 77.75 -54.18
N THR A 297 -91.79 78.72 -53.44
CA THR A 297 -92.19 80.13 -53.57
C THR A 297 -91.77 80.74 -54.92
N GLN A 298 -90.65 80.31 -55.50
CA GLN A 298 -90.21 80.73 -56.83
C GLN A 298 -91.12 80.16 -57.93
N THR A 299 -91.61 78.92 -57.81
CA THR A 299 -92.62 78.38 -58.74
C THR A 299 -93.95 79.14 -58.63
N ALA A 300 -94.44 79.40 -57.43
CA ALA A 300 -95.70 80.15 -57.24
C ALA A 300 -95.63 81.57 -57.81
N THR A 301 -94.56 82.32 -57.52
CA THR A 301 -94.34 83.66 -58.09
C THR A 301 -94.10 83.64 -59.59
N LYS A 302 -93.54 82.56 -60.17
CA LYS A 302 -93.42 82.39 -61.62
C LYS A 302 -94.78 82.11 -62.28
N GLU A 303 -95.65 81.33 -61.64
CA GLU A 303 -97.02 81.09 -62.09
C GLU A 303 -97.88 82.37 -62.02
N GLU A 304 -97.73 83.17 -60.97
CA GLU A 304 -98.33 84.50 -60.85
C GLU A 304 -97.85 85.44 -61.96
N ASN A 305 -96.54 85.50 -62.23
CA ASN A 305 -95.99 86.28 -63.36
C ASN A 305 -96.50 85.79 -64.73
N ASN A 306 -96.69 84.49 -64.94
CA ASN A 306 -97.30 83.96 -66.16
C ASN A 306 -98.78 84.37 -66.28
N SER A 307 -99.52 84.43 -65.16
CA SER A 307 -100.89 84.91 -65.12
C SER A 307 -100.98 86.41 -65.45
N LEU A 308 -100.06 87.22 -64.91
CA LEU A 308 -99.93 88.63 -65.25
C LEU A 308 -99.54 88.84 -66.72
N LEU A 309 -98.66 88.00 -67.28
CA LEU A 309 -98.30 88.06 -68.70
C LEU A 309 -99.50 87.78 -69.61
N LEU A 310 -100.32 86.78 -69.29
CA LEU A 310 -101.60 86.52 -69.98
C LEU A 310 -102.57 87.71 -69.85
N LYS A 311 -102.60 88.38 -68.68
CA LYS A 311 -103.39 89.60 -68.47
C LYS A 311 -102.93 90.77 -69.34
N ILE A 312 -101.61 90.94 -69.49
CA ILE A 312 -101.00 91.96 -70.36
C ILE A 312 -101.29 91.67 -71.83
N LEU A 313 -101.25 90.40 -72.26
CA LEU A 313 -101.64 90.02 -73.63
C LEU A 313 -103.10 90.36 -73.92
N GLN A 314 -104.03 90.01 -73.03
CA GLN A 314 -105.46 90.40 -73.16
C GLN A 314 -105.64 91.91 -73.32
N LEU A 315 -104.98 92.71 -72.48
CA LEU A 315 -105.02 94.18 -72.58
C LEU A 315 -104.36 94.71 -73.87
N THR A 316 -103.38 93.99 -74.43
CA THR A 316 -102.73 94.36 -75.69
C THR A 316 -103.64 94.11 -76.89
N ASP A 317 -104.39 93.01 -76.88
CA ASP A 317 -105.41 92.74 -77.90
C ASP A 317 -106.59 93.73 -77.79
N GLU A 318 -107.06 94.07 -76.59
CA GLU A 318 -108.07 95.13 -76.37
C GLU A 318 -107.60 96.50 -76.87
N ILE A 319 -106.33 96.86 -76.66
CA ILE A 319 -105.72 98.10 -77.21
C ILE A 319 -105.68 98.06 -78.75
N LYS A 320 -105.44 96.88 -79.35
CA LYS A 320 -105.39 96.71 -80.80
C LYS A 320 -106.78 96.88 -81.44
N ASP A 321 -107.82 96.27 -80.87
CA ASP A 321 -109.19 96.43 -81.37
C ASP A 321 -109.64 97.91 -81.30
N LEU A 322 -109.21 98.65 -80.28
CA LEU A 322 -109.42 100.11 -80.20
C LEU A 322 -108.61 100.91 -81.24
N GLN A 323 -107.41 100.46 -81.61
CA GLN A 323 -106.63 101.08 -82.70
C GLN A 323 -107.29 100.84 -84.07
N ASP A 324 -107.80 99.64 -84.33
CA ASP A 324 -108.51 99.32 -85.56
C ASP A 324 -109.82 100.14 -85.68
N GLN A 325 -110.55 100.38 -84.58
CA GLN A 325 -111.69 101.33 -84.55
C GLN A 325 -111.31 102.79 -84.83
N ILE A 326 -110.16 103.26 -84.31
CA ILE A 326 -109.66 104.61 -84.61
C ILE A 326 -109.30 104.73 -86.10
N GLN A 327 -108.74 103.67 -86.69
CA GLN A 327 -108.40 103.61 -88.11
C GLN A 327 -109.67 103.69 -88.99
N GLU A 328 -110.75 103.01 -88.60
CA GLU A 328 -112.06 103.05 -89.27
C GLU A 328 -112.65 104.48 -89.24
N LEU A 329 -112.70 105.11 -88.06
CA LEU A 329 -113.17 106.50 -87.89
C LEU A 329 -112.35 107.53 -88.69
N MET A 330 -111.05 107.30 -88.89
CA MET A 330 -110.23 108.16 -89.76
C MET A 330 -110.64 108.06 -91.24
N THR A 331 -111.16 106.92 -91.70
CA THR A 331 -111.66 106.79 -93.08
C THR A 331 -113.00 107.49 -93.29
N GLU A 332 -113.89 107.49 -92.28
CA GLU A 332 -115.13 108.28 -92.31
C GLU A 332 -114.83 109.80 -92.33
N SER A 333 -113.86 110.25 -91.54
CA SER A 333 -113.39 111.64 -91.50
C SER A 333 -112.89 112.16 -92.86
N GLY A 334 -112.42 111.27 -93.75
CA GLY A 334 -112.04 111.62 -95.11
C GLY A 334 -113.19 112.10 -95.99
N GLN A 335 -114.38 111.50 -95.84
CA GLN A 335 -115.53 111.74 -96.73
C GLN A 335 -116.22 113.09 -96.47
N LEU A 336 -116.04 113.68 -95.28
CA LEU A 336 -116.56 115.01 -94.93
C LEU A 336 -115.75 116.17 -95.50
N LYS A 337 -114.59 115.92 -96.13
CA LYS A 337 -113.70 116.98 -96.65
C LYS A 337 -114.10 117.50 -98.04
N GLU A 338 -114.93 116.77 -98.78
CA GLU A 338 -115.28 117.07 -100.17
C GLU A 338 -116.39 118.14 -100.31
N THR A 339 -117.12 118.45 -99.23
CA THR A 339 -118.25 119.41 -99.23
C THR A 339 -117.91 120.83 -98.77
N LEU A 340 -116.63 121.14 -98.47
CA LEU A 340 -116.19 122.47 -98.01
C LEU A 340 -115.60 123.35 -99.14
N GLY A 341 -115.79 122.98 -100.42
CA GLY A 341 -115.14 123.62 -101.58
C GLY A 341 -115.69 124.98 -102.03
N GLU A 342 -116.78 125.48 -101.43
CA GLU A 342 -117.59 126.57 -102.03
C GLU A 342 -117.73 127.86 -101.19
N LYS A 343 -117.05 128.01 -100.05
CA LYS A 343 -117.32 129.13 -99.12
C LYS A 343 -116.22 130.19 -98.86
N GLU A 344 -114.96 129.97 -99.25
CA GLU A 344 -113.88 130.93 -98.99
C GLU A 344 -113.21 131.43 -100.28
N ARG A 345 -113.94 132.25 -101.06
CA ARG A 345 -113.45 132.86 -102.31
C ARG A 345 -113.70 134.38 -102.43
N GLU A 346 -114.14 135.07 -101.37
CA GLU A 346 -114.79 136.41 -101.52
C GLU A 346 -114.34 137.57 -100.61
N LEU A 347 -113.36 137.41 -99.71
CA LEU A 347 -112.73 138.53 -98.97
C LEU A 347 -111.21 138.32 -98.91
N SER A 348 -110.34 138.91 -99.75
CA SER A 348 -110.42 140.09 -100.65
C SER A 348 -110.16 141.46 -99.99
N THR A 349 -109.18 142.18 -100.55
CA THR A 349 -108.83 143.62 -100.38
C THR A 349 -108.29 144.14 -99.04
N HIS A 350 -107.03 143.79 -98.72
CA HIS A 350 -105.99 144.71 -98.23
C HIS A 350 -104.65 144.06 -98.63
N THR A 351 -103.93 144.39 -99.70
CA THR A 351 -103.78 145.65 -100.46
C THR A 351 -102.94 146.69 -99.75
N GLU A 352 -101.62 146.46 -99.66
CA GLU A 352 -100.63 147.53 -99.83
C GLU A 352 -99.21 147.03 -100.18
N MET A 353 -98.53 147.81 -101.04
CA MET A 353 -97.09 147.83 -101.33
C MET A 353 -96.40 146.59 -101.97
N HIS A 354 -96.38 146.59 -103.31
CA HIS A 354 -95.35 145.94 -104.14
C HIS A 354 -94.18 146.91 -104.40
N GLU A 355 -92.93 146.46 -104.26
CA GLU A 355 -91.80 146.67 -105.20
C GLU A 355 -90.89 145.43 -105.07
N ALA A 356 -90.36 144.75 -106.11
CA ALA A 356 -89.82 145.13 -107.41
C ALA A 356 -88.36 145.61 -107.39
N HIS A 357 -87.38 144.69 -107.34
CA HIS A 357 -86.20 144.71 -108.25
C HIS A 357 -85.22 143.51 -108.12
N LYS A 358 -84.58 143.16 -109.26
CA LYS A 358 -83.24 142.49 -109.43
C LYS A 358 -83.13 141.00 -109.00
N SER A 359 -83.07 139.98 -109.88
CA SER A 359 -82.22 139.64 -111.07
C SER A 359 -80.86 138.99 -110.70
N GLU A 360 -80.19 138.15 -111.51
CA GLU A 360 -80.26 137.79 -112.95
C GLU A 360 -79.75 136.32 -113.12
N ALA A 361 -80.23 135.42 -114.01
CA ALA A 361 -80.09 135.33 -115.49
C ALA A 361 -78.64 135.50 -116.00
N SER A 362 -78.08 134.70 -116.91
CA SER A 362 -78.44 134.45 -118.33
C SER A 362 -77.43 133.43 -118.95
N ALA A 363 -77.64 132.62 -120.01
CA ALA A 363 -78.77 132.04 -120.76
C ALA A 363 -78.19 130.85 -121.60
N GLN A 364 -78.81 129.66 -121.74
CA GLN A 364 -79.74 129.20 -122.83
C GLN A 364 -79.22 129.44 -124.29
N THR A 365 -79.43 128.58 -125.30
CA THR A 365 -80.68 127.83 -125.66
C THR A 365 -80.45 126.65 -126.64
N ARG A 366 -81.48 125.77 -126.77
CA ARG A 366 -81.86 124.94 -127.95
C ARG A 366 -81.90 125.76 -129.28
N GLY A 367 -82.05 125.22 -130.50
CA GLY A 367 -82.18 123.83 -131.02
C GLY A 367 -83.19 123.73 -132.21
N LEU A 368 -83.11 122.63 -132.98
CA LEU A 368 -84.00 122.15 -134.08
C LEU A 368 -83.84 122.64 -135.55
N GLU A 369 -84.22 121.68 -136.43
CA GLU A 369 -84.81 121.77 -137.78
C GLU A 369 -83.97 121.89 -139.08
N LEU A 370 -84.61 121.46 -140.17
CA LEU A 370 -84.07 120.99 -141.47
C LEU A 370 -84.81 121.65 -142.63
N GLU A 371 -84.13 122.02 -143.73
CA GLU A 371 -84.49 121.71 -145.14
C GLU A 371 -83.57 122.41 -146.16
N LEU A 372 -83.85 122.17 -147.46
CA LEU A 372 -83.35 122.87 -148.66
C LEU A 372 -81.92 122.58 -149.13
N ASP A 373 -81.82 121.41 -149.76
CA ASP A 373 -81.02 121.21 -150.98
C ASP A 373 -81.46 122.16 -152.14
N SER A 374 -80.65 122.23 -153.20
CA SER A 374 -81.02 122.73 -154.53
C SER A 374 -81.31 124.25 -154.74
N LEU A 375 -80.25 125.00 -155.06
CA LEU A 375 -80.33 125.95 -156.19
C LEU A 375 -79.04 125.97 -157.03
N HIS A 376 -78.96 124.94 -157.87
CA HIS A 376 -77.94 124.70 -158.88
C HIS A 376 -77.95 125.77 -160.00
N THR A 377 -76.82 125.96 -160.67
CA THR A 377 -76.70 126.63 -162.00
C THR A 377 -77.19 128.07 -162.16
N GLN A 378 -76.25 129.03 -162.04
CA GLN A 378 -76.11 130.05 -163.08
C GLN A 378 -74.64 130.45 -163.29
N LYS A 379 -74.32 130.87 -164.52
CA LYS A 379 -73.06 131.50 -164.96
C LYS A 379 -71.77 130.65 -164.96
N ARG A 380 -71.82 129.57 -165.73
CA ARG A 380 -70.80 129.29 -166.76
C ARG A 380 -70.85 130.40 -167.85
N GLU A 381 -69.89 130.41 -168.76
CA GLU A 381 -69.79 131.26 -169.97
C GLU A 381 -69.29 132.71 -169.81
N MET A 382 -68.54 133.14 -170.84
CA MET A 382 -67.63 134.30 -170.98
C MET A 382 -66.21 134.05 -170.44
N GLU A 383 -65.47 133.01 -170.87
CA GLU A 383 -65.11 132.67 -172.26
C GLU A 383 -64.12 133.66 -172.90
N GLN A 384 -62.83 133.30 -172.79
CA GLN A 384 -61.83 133.33 -173.85
C GLN A 384 -61.74 134.59 -174.76
N GLN A 385 -60.91 135.55 -174.35
CA GLN A 385 -60.05 136.28 -175.30
C GLN A 385 -58.86 136.96 -174.61
N LYS A 386 -57.67 136.85 -175.21
CA LYS A 386 -56.36 137.43 -174.80
C LYS A 386 -55.75 136.70 -173.59
N ASP A 387 -54.86 135.72 -173.76
CA ASP A 387 -54.04 135.31 -174.90
C ASP A 387 -52.97 136.34 -175.38
N ASP A 388 -51.71 135.89 -175.30
CA ASP A 388 -50.65 135.96 -176.32
C ASP A 388 -49.79 137.21 -176.63
N GLU A 389 -49.98 138.41 -176.06
CA GLU A 389 -49.10 139.58 -176.39
C GLU A 389 -48.19 140.15 -175.27
N LEU A 390 -48.13 139.53 -174.07
CA LEU A 390 -47.08 139.84 -173.06
C LEU A 390 -46.24 138.65 -172.60
N SER A 391 -46.28 137.55 -173.36
CA SER A 391 -45.03 136.82 -173.61
C SER A 391 -44.15 137.76 -174.46
N THR A 392 -43.02 138.28 -173.99
CA THR A 392 -41.76 137.52 -174.10
C THR A 392 -40.58 138.11 -173.28
N LEU A 393 -40.70 139.31 -172.67
CA LEU A 393 -39.53 140.19 -172.42
C LEU A 393 -39.19 140.62 -170.97
N LEU A 394 -39.53 139.85 -169.92
CA LEU A 394 -38.83 140.01 -168.62
C LEU A 394 -38.45 138.73 -167.86
N LYS A 395 -38.41 137.58 -168.55
CA LYS A 395 -37.96 136.28 -168.02
C LYS A 395 -36.41 136.20 -167.88
N LYS A 396 -35.79 137.16 -167.18
CA LYS A 396 -34.31 137.30 -167.14
C LYS A 396 -33.65 137.93 -165.89
N LEU A 397 -34.37 138.37 -164.85
CA LEU A 397 -33.73 139.21 -163.80
C LEU A 397 -33.77 138.71 -162.34
N GLU A 398 -34.70 137.87 -161.88
CA GLU A 398 -34.76 137.44 -160.47
C GLU A 398 -34.86 135.92 -160.25
N ASP A 399 -34.42 135.12 -161.23
CA ASP A 399 -34.17 133.68 -161.09
C ASP A 399 -32.89 133.42 -160.24
N LYS A 400 -32.75 134.13 -159.11
CA LYS A 400 -31.66 134.01 -158.11
C LYS A 400 -32.18 134.04 -156.67
N GLU A 401 -33.11 134.93 -156.34
CA GLU A 401 -33.72 134.98 -154.99
C GLU A 401 -34.45 133.66 -154.65
N LYS A 402 -35.04 133.03 -155.68
CA LYS A 402 -35.82 131.80 -155.58
C LYS A 402 -35.01 130.56 -155.16
N ASP A 403 -33.70 130.52 -155.46
CA ASP A 403 -32.82 129.38 -155.17
C ASP A 403 -32.29 129.39 -153.71
N SER A 404 -32.32 130.56 -153.06
CA SER A 404 -31.97 130.74 -151.65
C SER A 404 -33.12 130.43 -150.68
N SER A 405 -34.38 130.50 -151.11
CA SER A 405 -35.55 130.33 -150.22
C SER A 405 -35.82 128.87 -149.88
N SER A 406 -35.82 127.98 -150.88
CA SER A 406 -36.13 126.55 -150.73
C SER A 406 -35.17 125.85 -149.75
N ARG A 407 -33.88 126.22 -149.79
CA ARG A 407 -32.84 125.61 -148.95
C ARG A 407 -32.96 125.96 -147.46
N ILE A 408 -33.67 127.03 -147.10
CA ILE A 408 -33.98 127.35 -145.70
C ILE A 408 -35.12 126.45 -145.20
N GLU A 409 -36.12 126.19 -146.05
CA GLU A 409 -37.30 125.39 -145.73
C GLU A 409 -36.95 123.90 -145.55
N ASP A 410 -36.14 123.32 -146.44
CA ASP A 410 -35.62 121.94 -146.32
C ASP A 410 -34.79 121.72 -145.04
N LEU A 411 -33.97 122.70 -144.64
CA LEU A 411 -33.17 122.61 -143.41
C LEU A 411 -34.06 122.69 -142.16
N MET A 412 -35.12 123.49 -142.20
CA MET A 412 -36.09 123.61 -141.10
C MET A 412 -36.87 122.29 -140.89
N ALA A 413 -37.19 121.59 -141.98
CA ALA A 413 -37.81 120.27 -141.92
C ALA A 413 -36.87 119.21 -141.29
N GLN A 414 -35.57 119.22 -141.62
CA GLN A 414 -34.60 118.30 -141.02
C GLN A 414 -34.40 118.53 -139.52
N VAL A 415 -34.35 119.79 -139.07
CA VAL A 415 -34.21 120.12 -137.64
C VAL A 415 -35.39 119.60 -136.81
N ASN A 416 -36.63 119.82 -137.26
CA ASN A 416 -37.81 119.30 -136.57
C ASN A 416 -37.84 117.77 -136.50
N ASN A 417 -37.43 117.08 -137.57
CA ASN A 417 -37.43 115.61 -137.58
C ASN A 417 -36.38 115.03 -136.62
N LEU A 418 -35.19 115.65 -136.54
CA LEU A 418 -34.16 115.29 -135.56
C LEU A 418 -34.57 115.60 -134.11
N GLN A 419 -35.34 116.66 -133.88
CA GLN A 419 -35.90 116.93 -132.54
C GLN A 419 -36.89 115.84 -132.10
N LEU A 420 -37.78 115.39 -132.99
CA LEU A 420 -38.69 114.27 -132.70
C LEU A 420 -37.94 112.95 -132.46
N GLU A 421 -36.81 112.72 -133.15
CA GLU A 421 -35.95 111.56 -132.89
C GLU A 421 -35.25 111.64 -131.53
N VAL A 422 -34.77 112.82 -131.12
CA VAL A 422 -34.20 113.06 -129.78
C VAL A 422 -35.25 112.90 -128.67
N GLU A 423 -36.48 113.38 -128.87
CA GLU A 423 -37.58 113.18 -127.92
C GLU A 423 -37.97 111.69 -127.82
N SER A 424 -38.06 110.99 -128.96
CA SER A 424 -38.30 109.55 -129.02
C SER A 424 -37.26 108.75 -128.23
N LEU A 425 -35.97 108.99 -128.49
CA LEU A 425 -34.85 108.39 -127.76
C LEU A 425 -34.86 108.76 -126.27
N GLY A 426 -35.27 109.99 -125.92
CA GLY A 426 -35.50 110.40 -124.54
C GLY A 426 -36.56 109.55 -123.83
N THR A 427 -37.70 109.28 -124.49
CA THR A 427 -38.74 108.42 -123.90
C THR A 427 -38.35 106.94 -123.84
N GLN A 428 -37.54 106.43 -124.78
CA GLN A 428 -36.97 105.08 -124.68
C GLN A 428 -35.97 104.99 -123.52
N LYS A 429 -35.08 105.97 -123.38
CA LYS A 429 -34.13 106.04 -122.26
C LYS A 429 -34.84 106.04 -120.91
N GLY A 430 -35.85 106.89 -120.73
CA GLY A 430 -36.62 106.95 -119.48
C GLY A 430 -37.26 105.60 -119.10
N LYS A 431 -37.88 104.90 -120.07
CA LYS A 431 -38.46 103.57 -119.84
C LYS A 431 -37.42 102.51 -119.48
N LEU A 432 -36.23 102.56 -120.09
CA LEU A 432 -35.12 101.66 -119.74
C LEU A 432 -34.55 101.98 -118.35
N GLU A 433 -34.50 103.25 -117.95
CA GLU A 433 -34.11 103.66 -116.60
C GLU A 433 -35.13 103.20 -115.54
N GLU A 434 -36.44 103.31 -115.82
CA GLU A 434 -37.50 102.76 -114.96
C GLU A 434 -37.44 101.22 -114.84
N GLU A 435 -37.25 100.51 -115.96
CA GLU A 435 -37.15 99.04 -115.98
C GLU A 435 -35.91 98.55 -115.19
N LEU A 436 -34.79 99.28 -115.29
CA LEU A 436 -33.55 98.99 -114.55
C LEU A 436 -33.74 99.24 -113.05
N VAL A 437 -34.43 100.33 -112.65
CA VAL A 437 -34.79 100.58 -111.26
C VAL A 437 -35.74 99.50 -110.70
N HIS A 438 -36.75 99.07 -111.46
CA HIS A 438 -37.63 97.97 -111.04
C HIS A 438 -36.83 96.69 -110.79
N LYS A 439 -36.01 96.26 -111.76
CA LYS A 439 -35.18 95.06 -111.64
C LYS A 439 -34.15 95.15 -110.52
N SER A 440 -33.61 96.34 -110.25
CA SER A 440 -32.69 96.57 -109.13
C SER A 440 -33.39 96.43 -107.77
N ASN A 441 -34.61 96.98 -107.64
CA ASN A 441 -35.42 96.85 -106.43
C ASN A 441 -35.90 95.40 -106.21
N GLU A 442 -36.29 94.72 -107.29
CA GLU A 442 -36.70 93.30 -107.28
C GLU A 442 -35.53 92.38 -106.88
N ALA A 443 -34.34 92.60 -107.45
CA ALA A 443 -33.12 91.88 -107.06
C ALA A 443 -32.73 92.17 -105.59
N SER A 444 -32.88 93.42 -105.14
CA SER A 444 -32.66 93.78 -103.73
C SER A 444 -33.65 93.10 -102.78
N ALA A 445 -34.92 92.93 -103.20
CA ALA A 445 -35.92 92.20 -102.44
C ALA A 445 -35.61 90.68 -102.37
N GLN A 446 -35.18 90.08 -103.48
CA GLN A 446 -34.74 88.68 -103.52
C GLN A 446 -33.50 88.44 -102.65
N VAL A 447 -32.50 89.34 -102.69
CA VAL A 447 -31.32 89.26 -101.82
C VAL A 447 -31.70 89.38 -100.34
N LYS A 448 -32.66 90.25 -99.99
CA LYS A 448 -33.17 90.34 -98.61
C LYS A 448 -33.91 89.07 -98.19
N ASP A 449 -34.80 88.55 -99.03
CA ASP A 449 -35.54 87.31 -98.75
C ASP A 449 -34.60 86.11 -98.55
N VAL A 450 -33.59 85.95 -99.40
CA VAL A 450 -32.54 84.93 -99.25
C VAL A 450 -31.70 85.15 -97.98
N MET A 451 -31.45 86.39 -97.57
CA MET A 451 -30.74 86.70 -96.32
C MET A 451 -31.59 86.36 -95.09
N ASP A 452 -32.88 86.69 -95.11
CA ASP A 452 -33.81 86.40 -94.01
C ASP A 452 -34.01 84.87 -93.89
N GLN A 453 -34.17 84.14 -95.00
CA GLN A 453 -34.16 82.67 -95.03
C GLN A 453 -32.83 82.07 -94.54
N PHE A 454 -31.67 82.66 -94.91
CA PHE A 454 -30.37 82.21 -94.43
C PHE A 454 -30.23 82.35 -92.92
N ASN A 455 -30.68 83.48 -92.35
CA ASN A 455 -30.68 83.71 -90.91
C ASN A 455 -31.59 82.70 -90.18
N GLU A 456 -32.80 82.45 -90.70
CA GLU A 456 -33.72 81.45 -90.15
C GLU A 456 -33.12 80.04 -90.16
N LYS A 457 -32.49 79.63 -91.28
CA LYS A 457 -31.82 78.32 -91.37
C LYS A 457 -30.53 78.22 -90.56
N GLN A 458 -29.82 79.32 -90.31
CA GLN A 458 -28.73 79.33 -89.34
C GLN A 458 -29.28 79.13 -87.91
N GLN A 459 -30.37 79.80 -87.54
CA GLN A 459 -30.99 79.64 -86.21
C GLN A 459 -31.56 78.23 -85.98
N GLU A 460 -32.18 77.62 -87.00
CA GLU A 460 -32.57 76.19 -86.98
C GLU A 460 -31.34 75.28 -86.75
N LEU A 461 -30.25 75.51 -87.49
CA LEU A 461 -29.03 74.70 -87.41
C LEU A 461 -28.36 74.82 -86.02
N GLU A 462 -28.37 76.01 -85.42
CA GLU A 462 -27.86 76.24 -84.05
C GLU A 462 -28.74 75.57 -82.99
N SER A 463 -30.07 75.62 -83.15
CA SER A 463 -31.03 74.89 -82.29
C SER A 463 -30.82 73.37 -82.35
N VAL A 464 -30.74 72.80 -83.56
CA VAL A 464 -30.49 71.36 -83.77
C VAL A 464 -29.11 70.95 -83.24
N ARG A 465 -28.08 71.80 -83.36
CA ARG A 465 -26.77 71.56 -82.73
C ARG A 465 -26.86 71.51 -81.21
N HIS A 466 -27.66 72.38 -80.58
CA HIS A 466 -27.84 72.38 -79.13
C HIS A 466 -28.55 71.09 -78.65
N GLN A 467 -29.65 70.71 -79.30
CA GLN A 467 -30.37 69.46 -79.01
C GLN A 467 -29.49 68.21 -79.23
N LYS A 468 -28.63 68.21 -80.26
CA LYS A 468 -27.64 67.16 -80.49
C LYS A 468 -26.64 67.06 -79.34
N ILE A 469 -26.03 68.18 -78.93
CA ILE A 469 -25.05 68.19 -77.84
C ILE A 469 -25.68 67.74 -76.52
N GLU A 470 -26.92 68.16 -76.22
CA GLU A 470 -27.60 67.72 -74.99
C GLU A 470 -27.94 66.22 -75.01
N SER A 471 -28.39 65.68 -76.14
CA SER A 471 -28.66 64.24 -76.27
C SER A 471 -27.38 63.39 -76.26
N GLU A 472 -26.28 63.86 -76.85
CA GLU A 472 -24.96 63.25 -76.71
C GLU A 472 -24.49 63.24 -75.24
N LEU A 473 -24.69 64.33 -74.50
CA LEU A 473 -24.32 64.43 -73.08
C LEU A 473 -25.20 63.56 -72.17
N GLN A 474 -26.47 63.36 -72.51
CA GLN A 474 -27.35 62.38 -71.84
C GLN A 474 -26.90 60.93 -72.11
N LEU A 475 -26.50 60.61 -73.34
CA LEU A 475 -25.94 59.29 -73.68
C LEU A 475 -24.63 59.02 -72.94
N GLU A 476 -23.72 59.98 -72.87
CA GLU A 476 -22.44 59.87 -72.12
C GLU A 476 -22.69 59.55 -70.64
N LYS A 477 -23.64 60.25 -69.99
CA LYS A 477 -24.06 59.95 -68.62
C LYS A 477 -24.61 58.53 -68.46
N LYS A 478 -25.42 58.04 -69.41
CA LYS A 478 -25.93 56.67 -69.38
C LYS A 478 -24.85 55.62 -69.65
N ILE A 479 -23.84 55.92 -70.45
CA ILE A 479 -22.66 55.06 -70.63
C ILE A 479 -21.85 54.97 -69.31
N GLN A 480 -21.71 56.08 -68.57
CA GLN A 480 -21.07 56.07 -67.25
C GLN A 480 -21.89 55.29 -66.22
N GLU A 481 -23.20 55.52 -66.09
CA GLU A 481 -24.09 54.72 -65.23
C GLU A 481 -23.98 53.22 -65.54
N ILE A 482 -24.04 52.82 -66.82
CA ILE A 482 -23.90 51.43 -67.25
C ILE A 482 -22.52 50.85 -66.88
N SER A 483 -21.45 51.67 -66.97
CA SER A 483 -20.09 51.26 -66.59
C SER A 483 -19.96 51.03 -65.08
N GLU A 484 -20.60 51.88 -64.26
CA GLU A 484 -20.67 51.70 -62.80
C GLU A 484 -21.46 50.43 -62.43
N TYR A 485 -22.61 50.17 -63.07
CA TYR A 485 -23.36 48.93 -62.85
C TYR A 485 -22.60 47.69 -63.31
N LEU A 486 -21.83 47.75 -64.41
CA LEU A 486 -20.96 46.65 -64.85
C LEU A 486 -19.84 46.37 -63.84
N PHE A 487 -19.22 47.40 -63.27
CA PHE A 487 -18.21 47.24 -62.22
C PHE A 487 -18.80 46.62 -60.93
N GLN A 488 -20.00 47.06 -60.53
CA GLN A 488 -20.73 46.46 -59.41
C GLN A 488 -21.09 44.98 -59.67
N LEU A 489 -21.52 44.63 -60.89
CA LEU A 489 -21.82 43.25 -61.26
C LEU A 489 -20.58 42.35 -61.23
N GLU A 490 -19.43 42.83 -61.72
CA GLU A 490 -18.19 42.05 -61.74
C GLU A 490 -17.64 41.86 -60.31
N THR A 491 -17.68 42.89 -59.46
CA THR A 491 -17.28 42.76 -58.03
C THR A 491 -18.20 41.84 -57.23
N LEU A 492 -19.53 41.92 -57.40
CA LEU A 492 -20.48 41.00 -56.76
C LEU A 492 -20.32 39.54 -57.23
N LYS A 493 -19.96 39.34 -58.49
CA LYS A 493 -19.64 38.04 -59.08
C LYS A 493 -18.34 37.45 -58.51
N GLU A 494 -17.32 38.28 -58.29
CA GLU A 494 -16.07 37.85 -57.66
C GLU A 494 -16.26 37.56 -56.15
N GLU A 495 -17.08 38.36 -55.44
CA GLU A 495 -17.53 38.04 -54.07
C GLU A 495 -18.32 36.72 -53.98
N LEU A 496 -19.15 36.41 -54.98
CA LEU A 496 -19.86 35.13 -55.04
C LEU A 496 -18.90 33.97 -55.30
N ALA A 497 -17.87 34.17 -56.13
CA ALA A 497 -16.85 33.16 -56.38
C ALA A 497 -16.02 32.85 -55.12
N THR A 498 -15.56 33.86 -54.39
CA THR A 498 -14.83 33.67 -53.12
C THR A 498 -15.69 33.02 -52.06
N LYS A 499 -16.91 33.53 -51.80
CA LYS A 499 -17.85 32.91 -50.84
C LYS A 499 -18.20 31.46 -51.19
N THR A 500 -18.20 31.09 -52.48
CA THR A 500 -18.40 29.70 -52.90
C THR A 500 -17.16 28.84 -52.60
N ALA A 501 -15.95 29.37 -52.81
CA ALA A 501 -14.70 28.68 -52.46
C ALA A 501 -14.56 28.49 -50.94
N ASP A 502 -14.89 29.50 -50.14
CA ASP A 502 -14.87 29.43 -48.66
C ASP A 502 -15.85 28.35 -48.15
N GLN A 503 -17.05 28.26 -48.73
CA GLN A 503 -18.02 27.21 -48.42
C GLN A 503 -17.53 25.82 -48.83
N GLN A 504 -16.84 25.71 -49.95
CA GLN A 504 -16.22 24.46 -50.42
C GLN A 504 -15.13 24.00 -49.44
N GLN A 505 -14.24 24.91 -49.03
CA GLN A 505 -13.19 24.62 -48.04
C GLN A 505 -13.79 24.20 -46.68
N MET A 506 -14.77 24.94 -46.14
CA MET A 506 -15.43 24.56 -44.89
C MET A 506 -16.15 23.21 -44.97
N LEU A 507 -16.65 22.80 -46.14
CA LEU A 507 -17.22 21.46 -46.35
C LEU A 507 -16.15 20.37 -46.34
N GLU A 508 -14.97 20.61 -46.93
CA GLU A 508 -13.83 19.68 -46.91
C GLU A 508 -13.23 19.56 -45.50
N GLU A 509 -13.04 20.68 -44.80
CA GLU A 509 -12.60 20.71 -43.39
C GLU A 509 -13.57 19.95 -42.49
N LYS A 510 -14.88 20.24 -42.59
CA LYS A 510 -15.94 19.49 -41.88
C LYS A 510 -15.93 18.00 -42.23
N GLY A 511 -15.64 17.65 -43.48
CA GLY A 511 -15.43 16.27 -43.92
C GLY A 511 -14.26 15.62 -43.16
N SER A 512 -13.11 16.31 -43.08
CA SER A 512 -11.93 15.84 -42.36
C SER A 512 -12.18 15.64 -40.85
N TYR A 513 -12.85 16.60 -40.19
CA TYR A 513 -13.24 16.46 -38.79
C TYR A 513 -14.24 15.32 -38.57
N THR A 514 -15.17 15.10 -39.50
CA THR A 514 -16.11 13.96 -39.44
C THR A 514 -15.40 12.61 -39.53
N VAL A 515 -14.28 12.53 -40.27
CA VAL A 515 -13.44 11.32 -40.31
C VAL A 515 -12.63 11.16 -39.01
N GLN A 516 -12.05 12.25 -38.48
CA GLN A 516 -11.32 12.23 -37.20
C GLN A 516 -12.22 11.82 -36.03
N VAL A 517 -13.45 12.34 -35.96
CA VAL A 517 -14.43 11.96 -34.93
C VAL A 517 -14.72 10.46 -34.99
N LYS A 518 -14.94 9.88 -36.18
CA LYS A 518 -15.19 8.44 -36.33
C LYS A 518 -14.01 7.56 -35.95
N ASP A 519 -12.78 7.99 -36.24
CA ASP A 519 -11.56 7.32 -35.81
C ASP A 519 -11.39 7.39 -34.28
N LEU A 520 -11.77 8.51 -33.65
CA LEU A 520 -11.80 8.65 -32.19
C LEU A 520 -12.92 7.82 -31.54
N GLU A 521 -14.11 7.75 -32.14
CA GLU A 521 -15.22 6.87 -31.70
C GLU A 521 -14.78 5.40 -31.68
N LEU A 522 -14.21 4.90 -32.79
CA LEU A 522 -13.70 3.52 -32.88
C LEU A 522 -12.56 3.23 -31.89
N LYS A 523 -11.69 4.22 -31.61
CA LYS A 523 -10.65 4.11 -30.58
C LYS A 523 -11.24 4.07 -29.16
N LEU A 524 -12.28 4.86 -28.91
CA LEU A 524 -12.96 4.93 -27.61
C LEU A 524 -13.75 3.64 -27.33
N ASP A 525 -14.44 3.08 -28.32
CA ASP A 525 -15.07 1.74 -28.25
C ASP A 525 -14.04 0.66 -27.94
N SER A 526 -12.90 0.65 -28.66
CA SER A 526 -11.80 -0.29 -28.42
C SER A 526 -11.24 -0.19 -27.00
N LEU A 527 -10.99 1.04 -26.53
CA LEU A 527 -10.49 1.30 -25.18
C LEU A 527 -11.52 0.92 -24.11
N ASN A 528 -12.81 1.15 -24.35
CA ASN A 528 -13.88 0.78 -23.43
C ASN A 528 -14.08 -0.74 -23.33
N ASN A 529 -13.89 -1.48 -24.43
CA ASN A 529 -13.85 -2.94 -24.42
C ASN A 529 -12.65 -3.47 -23.61
N GLN A 530 -11.44 -2.92 -23.84
CA GLN A 530 -10.25 -3.26 -23.06
C GLN A 530 -10.43 -2.96 -21.56
N LYS A 531 -11.01 -1.80 -21.22
CA LYS A 531 -11.37 -1.43 -19.85
C LYS A 531 -12.31 -2.47 -19.23
N SER A 532 -13.38 -2.83 -19.94
CA SER A 532 -14.38 -3.79 -19.45
C SER A 532 -13.76 -5.16 -19.15
N GLU A 533 -12.82 -5.63 -19.98
CA GLU A 533 -12.12 -6.91 -19.75
C GLU A 533 -11.12 -6.82 -18.59
N LEU A 534 -10.47 -5.67 -18.37
CA LEU A 534 -9.62 -5.44 -17.19
C LEU A 534 -10.43 -5.35 -15.88
N GLU A 535 -11.61 -4.73 -15.92
CA GLU A 535 -12.56 -4.68 -14.80
C GLU A 535 -13.07 -6.09 -14.44
N GLU A 536 -13.36 -6.93 -15.44
CA GLU A 536 -13.71 -8.34 -15.21
C GLU A 536 -12.54 -9.17 -14.66
N GLN A 537 -11.32 -8.97 -15.16
CA GLN A 537 -10.12 -9.62 -14.63
C GLN A 537 -9.80 -9.20 -13.18
N LEU A 538 -10.12 -7.97 -12.78
CA LEU A 538 -10.06 -7.54 -11.39
C LEU A 538 -11.12 -8.27 -10.56
N ARG A 539 -12.39 -8.25 -10.98
CA ARG A 539 -13.50 -8.95 -10.30
C ARG A 539 -13.20 -10.43 -10.04
N ILE A 540 -12.61 -11.14 -11.01
CA ILE A 540 -12.20 -12.54 -10.87
C ILE A 540 -11.05 -12.71 -9.87
N LYS A 541 -10.09 -11.77 -9.81
CA LYS A 541 -9.00 -11.78 -8.82
C LYS A 541 -9.50 -11.48 -7.42
N ASP A 542 -10.43 -10.54 -7.27
CA ASP A 542 -11.01 -10.16 -5.97
C ASP A 542 -11.78 -11.33 -5.36
N VAL A 543 -12.67 -11.97 -6.14
CA VAL A 543 -13.37 -13.22 -5.71
C VAL A 543 -12.39 -14.33 -5.32
N LYS A 544 -11.26 -14.45 -6.01
CA LYS A 544 -10.21 -15.44 -5.66
C LYS A 544 -9.40 -15.02 -4.42
N TYR A 545 -9.20 -13.73 -4.19
CA TYR A 545 -8.56 -13.21 -2.99
C TYR A 545 -9.43 -13.49 -1.76
N ASP A 546 -10.74 -13.25 -1.84
CA ASP A 546 -11.69 -13.55 -0.76
C ASP A 546 -11.73 -15.05 -0.44
N GLN A 547 -11.75 -15.93 -1.46
CA GLN A 547 -11.65 -17.38 -1.27
C GLN A 547 -10.36 -17.81 -0.53
N LEU A 548 -9.21 -17.24 -0.92
CA LEU A 548 -7.92 -17.53 -0.27
C LEU A 548 -7.84 -16.93 1.15
N LYS A 549 -8.57 -15.85 1.41
CA LYS A 549 -8.70 -15.25 2.75
C LYS A 549 -9.57 -16.13 3.66
N GLU A 550 -10.72 -16.60 3.19
CA GLU A 550 -11.58 -17.56 3.91
C GLU A 550 -10.82 -18.87 4.20
N GLU A 551 -10.06 -19.42 3.24
CA GLU A 551 -9.21 -20.59 3.44
C GLU A 551 -8.14 -20.33 4.52
N LYS A 552 -7.48 -19.17 4.47
CA LYS A 552 -6.48 -18.76 5.48
C LYS A 552 -7.08 -18.61 6.87
N GLU A 553 -8.27 -18.02 6.99
CA GLU A 553 -8.97 -17.85 8.27
C GLU A 553 -9.38 -19.21 8.85
N GLY A 554 -9.98 -20.11 8.05
CA GLY A 554 -10.30 -21.47 8.48
C GLY A 554 -9.08 -22.34 8.82
N LEU A 555 -7.93 -22.12 8.15
CA LEU A 555 -6.65 -22.75 8.53
C LEU A 555 -6.09 -22.19 9.84
N HIS A 556 -6.28 -20.90 10.12
CA HIS A 556 -5.85 -20.28 11.37
C HIS A 556 -6.66 -20.80 12.56
N ASP A 557 -8.00 -20.85 12.43
CA ASP A 557 -8.90 -21.45 13.43
C ASP A 557 -8.51 -22.91 13.73
N ARG A 558 -8.27 -23.71 12.68
CA ARG A 558 -7.84 -25.10 12.82
C ARG A 558 -6.47 -25.23 13.50
N ASN A 559 -5.55 -24.30 13.27
CA ASN A 559 -4.26 -24.29 13.96
C ASN A 559 -4.43 -23.90 15.44
N PHE A 560 -5.29 -22.95 15.76
CA PHE A 560 -5.62 -22.59 17.14
C PHE A 560 -6.28 -23.75 17.90
N GLU A 561 -7.16 -24.53 17.25
CA GLU A 561 -7.68 -25.78 17.83
C GLU A 561 -6.57 -26.81 18.08
N LEU A 562 -5.63 -26.98 17.15
CA LEU A 562 -4.51 -27.91 17.31
C LEU A 562 -3.59 -27.47 18.46
N GLU A 563 -3.21 -26.19 18.54
CA GLU A 563 -2.43 -25.62 19.65
C GLU A 563 -3.12 -25.84 21.01
N ARG A 564 -4.45 -25.62 21.07
CA ARG A 564 -5.25 -25.94 22.26
C ARG A 564 -5.17 -27.42 22.64
N THR A 565 -5.39 -28.35 21.69
CA THR A 565 -5.31 -29.80 22.00
C THR A 565 -3.89 -30.28 22.35
N LEU A 566 -2.86 -29.61 21.83
CA LEU A 566 -1.46 -29.86 22.22
C LEU A 566 -1.17 -29.35 23.64
N MET A 567 -1.72 -28.20 24.04
CA MET A 567 -1.62 -27.70 25.41
C MET A 567 -2.39 -28.59 26.40
N GLU A 568 -3.60 -29.02 26.04
CA GLU A 568 -4.41 -29.99 26.80
C GLU A 568 -3.61 -31.29 27.03
N ARG A 569 -3.02 -31.88 25.97
CA ARG A 569 -2.17 -33.08 26.09
C ARG A 569 -0.84 -32.84 26.80
N GLY A 570 -0.26 -31.66 26.70
CA GLY A 570 0.94 -31.29 27.48
C GLY A 570 0.65 -31.35 28.98
N ASN A 571 -0.49 -30.79 29.40
CA ASN A 571 -0.95 -30.85 30.79
C ASN A 571 -1.28 -32.29 31.23
N GLU A 572 -1.91 -33.11 30.37
CA GLU A 572 -2.13 -34.54 30.63
C GLU A 572 -0.80 -35.31 30.83
N LEU A 573 0.19 -35.07 29.97
CA LEU A 573 1.51 -35.69 30.05
C LEU A 573 2.26 -35.27 31.32
N SER A 574 2.26 -33.99 31.70
CA SER A 574 2.85 -33.54 32.98
C SER A 574 2.14 -34.17 34.19
N ALA A 575 0.82 -34.34 34.13
CA ALA A 575 0.06 -35.01 35.19
C ALA A 575 0.31 -36.52 35.27
N LEU A 576 0.64 -37.17 34.15
CA LEU A 576 1.06 -38.58 34.11
C LEU A 576 2.52 -38.76 34.55
N GLN A 577 3.43 -37.90 34.09
CA GLN A 577 4.83 -37.89 34.50
C GLN A 577 4.93 -37.74 36.02
N LYS A 578 4.24 -36.75 36.60
CA LYS A 578 4.23 -36.57 38.06
C LYS A 578 3.72 -37.82 38.79
N LYS A 579 2.72 -38.53 38.27
CA LYS A 579 2.25 -39.79 38.88
C LYS A 579 3.29 -40.92 38.80
N SER A 580 4.11 -40.95 37.75
CA SER A 580 5.25 -41.87 37.66
C SER A 580 6.30 -41.49 38.71
N GLU A 581 6.69 -40.22 38.77
CA GLU A 581 7.66 -39.69 39.75
C GLU A 581 7.20 -39.94 41.20
N ASP A 582 5.95 -39.61 41.55
CA ASP A 582 5.37 -39.87 42.87
C ASP A 582 5.40 -41.39 43.21
N GLY A 583 5.11 -42.26 42.24
CA GLY A 583 5.15 -43.73 42.40
C GLY A 583 6.56 -44.33 42.46
N GLU A 584 7.51 -43.80 41.70
CA GLU A 584 8.93 -44.17 41.74
C GLU A 584 9.58 -43.73 43.06
N ASN A 585 9.19 -42.56 43.58
CA ASN A 585 9.57 -42.10 44.92
C ASN A 585 8.99 -43.01 46.01
N GLU A 586 7.71 -43.42 45.91
CA GLU A 586 7.11 -44.37 46.87
C GLU A 586 7.82 -45.73 46.81
N ALA A 587 8.02 -46.29 45.61
CA ALA A 587 8.73 -47.56 45.42
C ALA A 587 10.17 -47.48 45.96
N SER A 588 10.87 -46.37 45.77
CA SER A 588 12.21 -46.13 46.31
C SER A 588 12.21 -46.07 47.84
N ALA A 589 11.20 -45.45 48.46
CA ALA A 589 11.04 -45.43 49.91
C ALA A 589 10.70 -46.82 50.49
N GLN A 590 9.88 -47.61 49.79
CA GLN A 590 9.60 -49.01 50.13
C GLN A 590 10.87 -49.87 50.03
N ILE A 591 11.66 -49.73 48.95
CA ILE A 591 12.96 -50.41 48.77
C ILE A 591 13.92 -50.05 49.90
N LEU A 592 14.10 -48.76 50.21
CA LEU A 592 14.97 -48.31 51.31
C LEU A 592 14.56 -48.93 52.66
N THR A 593 13.25 -48.98 52.93
CA THR A 593 12.69 -49.61 54.14
C THR A 593 12.97 -51.12 54.18
N LEU A 594 12.83 -51.81 53.05
CA LEU A 594 13.16 -53.23 52.93
C LEU A 594 14.67 -53.50 53.06
N THR A 595 15.53 -52.68 52.45
CA THR A 595 16.99 -52.75 52.60
C THR A 595 17.40 -52.55 54.06
N ALA A 596 16.81 -51.58 54.78
CA ALA A 596 17.07 -51.39 56.21
C ALA A 596 16.69 -52.63 57.03
N ARG A 597 15.54 -53.26 56.73
CA ARG A 597 15.10 -54.52 57.35
C ARG A 597 16.03 -55.70 57.01
N VAL A 598 16.48 -55.83 55.76
CA VAL A 598 17.44 -56.86 55.34
C VAL A 598 18.77 -56.69 56.08
N ASN A 599 19.29 -55.47 56.19
CA ASN A 599 20.51 -55.19 56.95
C ASN A 599 20.34 -55.52 58.44
N SER A 600 19.19 -55.22 59.04
CA SER A 600 18.90 -55.58 60.44
C SER A 600 18.85 -57.10 60.64
N LEU A 601 18.25 -57.85 59.71
CA LEU A 601 18.19 -59.31 59.76
C LEU A 601 19.56 -59.95 59.49
N GLN A 602 20.40 -59.34 58.64
CA GLN A 602 21.77 -59.78 58.42
C GLN A 602 22.61 -59.65 59.71
N LEU A 603 22.51 -58.52 60.41
CA LEU A 603 23.18 -58.34 61.71
C LEU A 603 22.70 -59.35 62.77
N GLU A 604 21.41 -59.72 62.76
CA GLU A 604 20.87 -60.77 63.62
C GLU A 604 21.43 -62.15 63.24
N VAL A 605 21.50 -62.49 61.95
CA VAL A 605 22.11 -63.72 61.42
C VAL A 605 23.61 -63.78 61.76
N ASP A 606 24.36 -62.70 61.60
CA ASP A 606 25.80 -62.64 61.90
C ASP A 606 26.05 -62.85 63.40
N SER A 607 25.22 -62.25 64.25
CA SER A 607 25.24 -62.45 65.72
C SER A 607 24.91 -63.89 66.12
N LEU A 608 23.88 -64.50 65.51
CA LEU A 608 23.53 -65.90 65.73
C LEU A 608 24.61 -66.86 65.23
N CYS A 609 25.28 -66.56 64.11
CA CYS A 609 26.43 -67.31 63.61
C CYS A 609 27.60 -67.26 64.61
N ALA A 610 27.92 -66.08 65.15
CA ALA A 610 28.94 -65.94 66.18
C ALA A 610 28.61 -66.74 67.46
N GLN A 611 27.36 -66.68 67.91
CA GLN A 611 26.88 -67.46 69.05
C GLN A 611 26.93 -68.98 68.79
N ALA A 612 26.62 -69.42 67.56
CA ALA A 612 26.72 -70.82 67.16
C ALA A 612 28.17 -71.31 67.23
N ILE A 613 29.13 -70.56 66.67
CA ILE A 613 30.57 -70.87 66.70
C ILE A 613 31.09 -70.94 68.15
N GLU A 614 30.66 -70.03 69.03
CA GLU A 614 31.04 -70.11 70.45
C GLU A 614 30.44 -71.35 71.14
N SER A 615 29.18 -71.69 70.85
CA SER A 615 28.55 -72.90 71.40
C SER A 615 29.23 -74.19 70.90
N GLU A 616 29.68 -74.22 69.65
CA GLU A 616 30.46 -75.33 69.07
C GLU A 616 31.85 -75.42 69.72
N SER A 617 32.52 -74.29 69.99
CA SER A 617 33.76 -74.26 70.77
C SER A 617 33.56 -74.83 72.19
N GLN A 618 32.43 -74.51 72.85
CA GLN A 618 32.09 -75.08 74.16
C GLN A 618 31.76 -76.57 74.10
N LEU A 619 31.14 -77.05 73.02
CA LEU A 619 30.90 -78.48 72.78
C LEU A 619 32.21 -79.24 72.55
N ASN A 620 33.11 -78.73 71.70
CA ASN A 620 34.41 -79.36 71.45
C ASN A 620 35.26 -79.47 72.73
N LYS A 621 35.30 -78.44 73.57
CA LYS A 621 35.94 -78.50 74.91
C LYS A 621 35.32 -79.57 75.82
N LYS A 622 34.00 -79.78 75.76
CA LYS A 622 33.32 -80.86 76.49
C LYS A 622 33.65 -82.23 75.91
N THR A 623 33.74 -82.37 74.58
CA THR A 623 34.17 -83.60 73.90
C THR A 623 35.60 -83.98 74.25
N GLU A 624 36.50 -83.00 74.34
CA GLU A 624 37.90 -83.17 74.78
C GLU A 624 37.96 -83.70 76.23
N VAL A 625 37.22 -83.08 77.16
CA VAL A 625 37.08 -83.56 78.55
C VAL A 625 36.44 -84.97 78.63
N ILE A 626 35.47 -85.28 77.75
CA ILE A 626 34.90 -86.64 77.66
C ILE A 626 35.93 -87.65 77.15
N SER A 627 36.81 -87.25 76.21
CA SER A 627 37.93 -88.07 75.75
C SER A 627 38.90 -88.39 76.89
N ASP A 628 39.25 -87.40 77.72
CA ASP A 628 40.09 -87.61 78.91
C ASP A 628 39.45 -88.55 79.93
N TYR A 629 38.12 -88.48 80.13
CA TYR A 629 37.40 -89.44 80.98
C TYR A 629 37.35 -90.84 80.36
N LEU A 630 37.20 -90.97 79.04
CA LEU A 630 37.27 -92.26 78.35
C LEU A 630 38.66 -92.90 78.47
N ASN A 631 39.73 -92.11 78.32
CA ASN A 631 41.10 -92.57 78.54
C ASN A 631 41.35 -93.03 79.99
N GLN A 632 40.78 -92.33 80.98
CA GLN A 632 40.82 -92.76 82.38
C GLN A 632 40.06 -94.07 82.61
N ILE A 633 38.89 -94.25 81.98
CA ILE A 633 38.09 -95.48 82.05
C ILE A 633 38.83 -96.67 81.41
N GLU A 634 39.48 -96.46 80.26
CA GLU A 634 40.24 -97.50 79.56
C GLU A 634 41.47 -97.93 80.38
N ASN A 635 42.20 -96.99 80.98
CA ASN A 635 43.30 -97.29 81.92
C ASN A 635 42.82 -98.09 83.15
N LEU A 636 41.69 -97.69 83.77
CA LEU A 636 41.11 -98.41 84.91
C LEU A 636 40.64 -99.82 84.55
N LYS A 637 40.19 -100.01 83.31
CA LYS A 637 39.78 -101.30 82.74
C LYS A 637 40.99 -102.21 82.48
N GLU A 638 42.12 -101.69 82.02
CA GLU A 638 43.39 -102.44 81.96
C GLU A 638 43.93 -102.81 83.37
N GLU A 639 43.80 -101.92 84.35
CA GLU A 639 44.15 -102.21 85.75
C GLU A 639 43.24 -103.29 86.36
N LEU A 640 41.95 -103.33 85.98
CA LEU A 640 41.02 -104.40 86.35
C LEU A 640 41.36 -105.73 85.66
N ALA A 641 41.76 -105.68 84.39
CA ALA A 641 42.16 -106.87 83.63
C ALA A 641 43.43 -107.52 84.22
N SER A 642 44.46 -106.72 84.52
CA SER A 642 45.70 -107.23 85.14
C SER A 642 45.46 -107.85 86.53
N LYS A 643 44.65 -107.20 87.40
CA LYS A 643 44.23 -107.78 88.69
C LYS A 643 43.42 -109.07 88.55
N THR A 644 42.62 -109.19 87.49
CA THR A 644 41.87 -110.42 87.18
C THR A 644 42.83 -111.55 86.76
N LEU A 645 43.84 -111.25 85.96
CA LEU A 645 44.86 -112.19 85.50
C LEU A 645 45.73 -112.69 86.68
N ASP A 646 46.12 -111.80 87.60
CA ASP A 646 46.75 -112.20 88.87
C ASP A 646 45.83 -113.07 89.74
N GLY A 647 44.53 -112.75 89.77
CA GLY A 647 43.52 -113.59 90.41
C GLY A 647 43.44 -115.01 89.83
N GLN A 648 43.56 -115.17 88.52
CA GLN A 648 43.62 -116.49 87.86
C GLN A 648 44.93 -117.23 88.19
N ARG A 649 46.08 -116.55 88.17
CA ARG A 649 47.39 -117.12 88.51
C ARG A 649 47.41 -117.68 89.95
N MET A 650 46.84 -116.94 90.90
CA MET A 650 46.63 -117.33 92.29
C MET A 650 45.63 -118.50 92.47
N LEU A 651 44.87 -118.84 91.42
CA LEU A 651 43.89 -119.92 91.43
C LEU A 651 44.50 -121.20 90.85
N GLU A 652 45.27 -121.13 89.75
CA GLU A 652 46.11 -122.22 89.25
C GLU A 652 47.10 -122.71 90.32
N GLU A 653 47.73 -121.79 91.05
CA GLU A 653 48.65 -122.14 92.15
C GLU A 653 47.95 -122.86 93.31
N LYS A 654 46.67 -122.52 93.58
CA LYS A 654 45.84 -123.26 94.55
C LYS A 654 45.42 -124.63 94.04
N GLU A 655 45.10 -124.78 92.75
CA GLU A 655 44.79 -126.08 92.15
C GLU A 655 46.00 -127.02 92.19
N GLY A 656 47.21 -126.50 91.97
CA GLY A 656 48.47 -127.24 92.18
C GLY A 656 48.67 -127.72 93.62
N LEU A 657 48.35 -126.89 94.61
CA LEU A 657 48.41 -127.29 96.03
C LEU A 657 47.32 -128.33 96.38
N ILE A 658 46.13 -128.23 95.80
CA ILE A 658 45.05 -129.23 95.99
C ILE A 658 45.48 -130.61 95.45
N ALA A 659 46.20 -130.66 94.33
CA ALA A 659 46.75 -131.92 93.82
C ALA A 659 47.74 -132.56 94.82
N GLN A 660 48.67 -131.78 95.39
CA GLN A 660 49.63 -132.27 96.39
C GLN A 660 48.95 -132.79 97.67
N VAL A 661 47.88 -132.12 98.14
CA VAL A 661 47.10 -132.60 99.30
C VAL A 661 46.47 -133.97 98.99
N LYS A 662 45.97 -134.18 97.77
CA LYS A 662 45.31 -135.42 97.37
C LYS A 662 46.25 -136.63 97.27
N ASP A 663 47.49 -136.41 96.80
CA ASP A 663 48.53 -137.45 96.83
C ASP A 663 48.93 -137.81 98.26
N LEU A 664 48.97 -136.83 99.18
CA LEU A 664 49.22 -137.08 100.61
C LEU A 664 48.08 -137.86 101.28
N GLU A 665 46.81 -137.63 100.93
CA GLU A 665 45.67 -138.41 101.42
C GLU A 665 45.80 -139.90 101.06
N LEU A 666 46.24 -140.23 99.84
CA LEU A 666 46.47 -141.61 99.40
C LEU A 666 47.60 -142.29 100.20
N VAL A 667 48.68 -141.56 100.50
CA VAL A 667 49.76 -142.06 101.37
C VAL A 667 49.26 -142.32 102.79
N VAL A 668 48.44 -141.42 103.35
CA VAL A 668 47.83 -141.58 104.68
C VAL A 668 46.89 -142.78 104.73
N GLN A 669 46.06 -143.02 103.71
CA GLN A 669 45.20 -144.20 103.63
C GLN A 669 45.98 -145.52 103.57
N SER A 670 47.09 -145.55 102.81
CA SER A 670 47.99 -146.71 102.77
C SER A 670 48.56 -147.06 104.16
N LEU A 671 49.08 -146.05 104.86
CA LEU A 671 49.61 -146.21 106.22
C LEU A 671 48.53 -146.56 107.24
N HIS A 672 47.31 -146.05 107.09
CA HIS A 672 46.18 -146.37 107.96
C HIS A 672 45.78 -147.85 107.88
N ASN A 673 45.72 -148.41 106.68
CA ASN A 673 45.41 -149.84 106.47
C ASN A 673 46.48 -150.74 107.11
N GLN A 674 47.77 -150.45 106.91
CA GLN A 674 48.86 -151.19 107.55
C GLN A 674 48.80 -151.12 109.09
N ARG A 675 48.38 -149.98 109.65
CA ARG A 675 48.20 -149.83 111.10
C ARG A 675 47.05 -150.72 111.61
N SER A 676 45.95 -150.80 110.86
CA SER A 676 44.78 -151.62 111.22
C SER A 676 45.10 -153.13 111.27
N GLU A 677 45.91 -153.64 110.33
CA GLU A 677 46.35 -155.06 110.33
C GLU A 677 47.23 -155.41 111.54
N LEU A 678 48.02 -154.44 112.03
CA LEU A 678 48.85 -154.62 113.23
C LEU A 678 48.02 -154.52 114.52
N GLU A 679 47.04 -153.61 114.58
CA GLU A 679 46.10 -153.48 115.70
C GLU A 679 45.28 -154.77 115.91
N GLU A 680 44.83 -155.44 114.84
CA GLU A 680 44.09 -156.70 114.97
C GLU A 680 44.96 -157.86 115.49
N LYS A 681 46.22 -157.98 115.05
CA LYS A 681 47.15 -158.99 115.59
C LYS A 681 47.37 -158.84 117.09
N ILE A 682 47.66 -157.62 117.55
CA ILE A 682 47.88 -157.31 118.97
C ILE A 682 46.63 -157.64 119.80
N LYS A 683 45.44 -157.36 119.26
CA LYS A 683 44.17 -157.68 119.93
C LYS A 683 43.97 -159.19 120.11
N ASN A 684 44.29 -160.00 119.11
CA ASN A 684 44.12 -161.45 119.17
C ASN A 684 45.10 -162.09 120.18
N GLU A 685 46.37 -161.67 120.18
CA GLU A 685 47.36 -162.14 121.17
C GLU A 685 46.99 -161.73 122.61
N GLY A 686 46.37 -160.57 122.80
CA GLY A 686 45.88 -160.13 124.11
C GLY A 686 44.75 -161.00 124.70
N GLN A 687 43.85 -161.52 123.86
CA GLN A 687 42.73 -162.36 124.32
C GLN A 687 43.19 -163.73 124.85
N GLU A 688 44.24 -164.31 124.25
CA GLU A 688 44.84 -165.57 124.69
C GLU A 688 45.42 -165.47 126.11
N ILE A 689 46.04 -164.33 126.43
CA ILE A 689 46.71 -164.07 127.72
C ILE A 689 45.71 -164.00 128.87
N ASP A 690 44.54 -163.36 128.67
CA ASP A 690 43.55 -163.23 129.74
C ASP A 690 42.72 -164.51 129.95
N TRP A 691 42.60 -165.39 128.95
CA TRP A 691 42.05 -166.74 129.13
C TRP A 691 42.90 -167.55 130.12
N LEU A 692 44.22 -167.58 129.90
CA LEU A 692 45.20 -168.25 130.77
C LEU A 692 45.26 -167.65 132.20
N ARG A 693 44.86 -166.38 132.36
CA ARG A 693 44.77 -165.71 133.68
C ARG A 693 43.62 -166.26 134.52
N GLY A 694 42.42 -166.35 133.93
CA GLY A 694 41.21 -166.74 134.66
C GLY A 694 41.24 -168.19 135.16
N GLU A 695 41.80 -169.12 134.38
CA GLU A 695 41.92 -170.53 134.80
C GLU A 695 42.85 -170.70 136.02
N LYS A 696 43.90 -169.87 136.13
CA LYS A 696 44.81 -169.86 137.29
C LYS A 696 44.12 -169.37 138.57
N GLU A 697 43.21 -168.40 138.47
CA GLU A 697 42.53 -167.81 139.62
C GLU A 697 41.45 -168.77 140.19
N GLY A 698 40.68 -169.43 139.33
CA GLY A 698 39.68 -170.43 139.75
C GLY A 698 40.27 -171.65 140.49
N LEU A 699 41.54 -171.98 140.24
CA LEU A 699 42.27 -173.02 140.99
C LEU A 699 42.70 -172.56 142.40
N TRP A 700 42.84 -171.25 142.64
CA TRP A 700 43.25 -170.68 143.93
C TRP A 700 42.10 -170.67 144.94
N ASP A 701 40.91 -170.22 144.53
CA ASP A 701 39.70 -170.20 145.37
C ASP A 701 39.38 -171.59 145.93
N LYS A 702 39.56 -172.63 145.10
CA LYS A 702 39.28 -174.02 145.46
C LYS A 702 40.20 -174.60 146.54
N ILE A 703 41.40 -174.04 146.71
CA ILE A 703 42.33 -174.42 147.76
C ILE A 703 41.92 -173.77 149.09
N SER A 704 41.62 -172.47 149.09
CA SER A 704 41.28 -171.73 150.32
C SER A 704 39.97 -172.21 150.96
N GLU A 705 39.00 -172.65 150.15
CA GLU A 705 37.74 -173.22 150.63
C GLU A 705 37.94 -174.52 151.45
N LEU A 706 38.94 -175.34 151.10
CA LEU A 706 39.26 -176.58 151.83
C LEU A 706 39.86 -176.29 153.21
N GLU A 707 40.77 -175.31 153.31
CA GLU A 707 41.46 -174.96 154.56
C GLU A 707 40.46 -174.52 155.66
N LYS A 708 39.46 -173.72 155.30
CA LYS A 708 38.43 -173.23 156.22
C LYS A 708 37.61 -174.35 156.87
N THR A 709 37.25 -175.39 156.12
CA THR A 709 36.46 -176.51 156.67
C THR A 709 37.23 -177.37 157.69
N LEU A 710 38.57 -177.26 157.70
CA LEU A 710 39.42 -177.98 158.62
C LEU A 710 39.48 -177.32 160.01
N THR A 711 39.42 -175.98 160.08
CA THR A 711 39.49 -175.24 161.36
C THR A 711 38.19 -175.32 162.14
N GLU A 712 37.03 -175.25 161.47
CA GLU A 712 35.70 -175.34 162.10
C GLU A 712 35.49 -176.67 162.84
N ARG A 713 36.15 -177.76 162.41
CA ARG A 713 36.18 -179.06 163.12
C ARG A 713 37.02 -179.09 164.41
N GLY A 714 37.88 -178.11 164.64
CA GLY A 714 38.70 -178.02 165.85
C GLY A 714 37.91 -177.51 167.06
N ASP A 715 37.15 -176.42 166.86
CA ASP A 715 36.53 -175.68 167.96
C ASP A 715 35.35 -176.42 168.61
N GLU A 716 34.57 -177.19 167.86
CA GLU A 716 33.45 -177.98 168.41
C GLU A 716 33.94 -179.03 169.44
N ILE A 717 35.10 -179.64 169.20
CA ILE A 717 35.68 -180.66 170.09
C ILE A 717 36.08 -180.04 171.44
N ILE A 718 36.61 -178.83 171.42
CA ILE A 718 36.98 -178.07 172.63
C ILE A 718 35.72 -177.66 173.41
N ALA A 719 34.66 -177.25 172.72
CA ALA A 719 33.41 -176.78 173.34
C ALA A 719 32.66 -177.89 174.12
N LEU A 720 32.71 -179.14 173.68
CA LEU A 720 32.02 -180.25 174.34
C LEU A 720 32.73 -180.72 175.61
N HIS A 721 34.07 -180.76 175.62
CA HIS A 721 34.85 -181.20 176.79
C HIS A 721 34.51 -180.36 178.03
N LYS A 722 34.37 -179.05 177.85
CA LYS A 722 34.09 -178.06 178.90
C LYS A 722 32.67 -178.12 179.49
N LYS A 723 31.74 -178.89 178.90
CA LYS A 723 30.40 -179.10 179.47
C LYS A 723 30.34 -180.26 180.46
N LEU A 724 31.25 -181.23 180.35
CA LEU A 724 31.28 -182.41 181.23
C LEU A 724 31.71 -182.00 182.65
N GLU A 725 32.77 -181.18 182.74
CA GLU A 725 33.40 -180.68 183.96
C GLU A 725 32.46 -179.86 184.86
N ASN A 726 31.53 -179.08 184.29
CA ASN A 726 30.65 -178.21 185.07
C ASN A 726 29.57 -178.99 185.86
N VAL A 727 29.00 -180.05 185.28
CA VAL A 727 27.93 -180.84 185.94
C VAL A 727 28.48 -181.61 187.14
N GLU A 728 29.74 -182.06 187.05
CA GLU A 728 30.41 -182.80 188.12
C GLU A 728 30.71 -181.91 189.34
N ASN A 729 31.02 -180.63 189.13
CA ASN A 729 31.19 -179.64 190.20
C ASN A 729 29.89 -179.26 190.92
N GLU A 730 28.75 -179.23 190.21
CA GLU A 730 27.46 -178.80 190.78
C GLU A 730 26.85 -179.85 191.76
N SER A 731 27.38 -181.08 191.73
CA SER A 731 27.07 -182.18 192.66
C SER A 731 27.04 -181.78 194.14
N SER A 732 28.01 -180.98 194.57
CA SER A 732 28.45 -180.97 195.97
C SER A 732 27.74 -179.93 196.84
N ALA A 733 27.12 -178.91 196.24
CA ALA A 733 26.48 -177.83 196.98
C ALA A 733 25.15 -178.24 197.64
N GLN A 734 24.30 -179.00 196.94
CA GLN A 734 22.96 -179.34 197.44
C GLN A 734 22.99 -180.33 198.61
N ILE A 735 23.97 -181.24 198.62
CA ILE A 735 24.20 -182.23 199.68
C ILE A 735 24.51 -181.54 201.03
N VAL A 736 25.27 -180.43 201.00
CA VAL A 736 25.61 -179.66 202.20
C VAL A 736 24.41 -178.88 202.76
N ALA A 737 23.60 -178.29 201.87
CA ALA A 737 22.50 -177.41 202.29
C ALA A 737 21.39 -178.11 203.10
N LEU A 738 21.06 -179.36 202.76
CA LEU A 738 19.99 -180.10 203.45
C LEU A 738 20.41 -180.61 204.84
N MET A 739 21.68 -180.94 205.06
CA MET A 739 22.18 -181.30 206.40
C MET A 739 22.00 -180.17 207.42
N ALA A 740 22.15 -178.91 207.02
CA ALA A 740 21.92 -177.76 207.91
C ALA A 740 20.45 -177.64 208.38
N ARG A 741 19.48 -178.09 207.56
CA ARG A 741 18.05 -178.00 207.90
C ARG A 741 17.58 -179.10 208.87
N VAL A 742 18.32 -180.22 208.95
CA VAL A 742 18.11 -181.27 209.96
C VAL A 742 18.36 -180.72 211.37
N SER A 743 19.42 -179.93 211.56
CA SER A 743 19.82 -179.41 212.88
C SER A 743 18.82 -178.44 213.51
N ASN A 744 18.16 -177.60 212.71
CA ASN A 744 17.35 -176.50 213.25
C ASN A 744 16.01 -176.99 213.87
N LEU A 745 15.38 -178.00 213.25
CA LEU A 745 14.12 -178.58 213.76
C LEU A 745 14.33 -179.46 215.01
N GLN A 746 15.56 -179.86 215.33
CA GLN A 746 15.88 -180.54 216.59
C GLN A 746 15.83 -179.59 217.80
N GLN A 747 15.78 -178.27 217.60
CA GLN A 747 15.80 -177.30 218.69
C GLN A 747 14.39 -176.90 219.20
N GLU A 748 13.36 -176.91 218.34
CA GLU A 748 12.04 -176.37 218.68
C GLU A 748 11.07 -177.38 219.33
N ALA A 749 11.26 -178.70 219.08
CA ALA A 749 10.60 -179.75 219.87
C ALA A 749 11.12 -179.84 221.33
N GLY A 750 12.16 -179.06 221.67
CA GLY A 750 12.93 -179.15 222.91
C GLY A 750 12.32 -178.55 224.18
N PHE A 751 11.11 -177.98 224.15
CA PHE A 751 10.38 -177.62 225.39
C PHE A 751 9.51 -178.78 225.94
N LEU A 752 9.68 -180.00 225.43
CA LEU A 752 9.05 -181.21 225.98
C LEU A 752 10.03 -182.34 226.37
N ALA A 753 11.33 -182.29 226.03
CA ALA A 753 12.32 -183.30 226.45
C ALA A 753 13.79 -182.79 226.43
N SER A 754 14.66 -183.41 227.22
CA SER A 754 16.08 -183.01 227.45
C SER A 754 17.11 -184.03 226.90
N ARG A 755 18.39 -183.61 226.65
CA ARG A 755 19.70 -184.33 226.92
C ARG A 755 20.70 -184.74 225.74
N GLU A 756 21.96 -184.21 225.77
CA GLU A 756 23.33 -184.75 225.35
C GLU A 756 23.99 -184.61 223.89
N LYS A 757 25.26 -185.11 223.59
CA LYS A 757 26.30 -184.50 222.64
C LYS A 757 27.29 -185.42 221.70
N PRO A 758 28.64 -185.22 221.37
CA PRO A 758 29.23 -185.20 219.94
C PRO A 758 30.71 -185.73 219.56
N VAL A 759 31.24 -185.47 218.32
CA VAL A 759 32.69 -185.25 217.79
C VAL A 759 33.68 -186.36 217.21
N GLY A 760 34.51 -186.07 216.13
CA GLY A 760 35.81 -186.74 215.71
C GLY A 760 36.38 -186.59 214.23
N GLY A 761 37.71 -186.81 213.89
CA GLY A 761 38.28 -187.15 212.51
C GLY A 761 39.74 -186.73 212.04
N ALA A 762 40.51 -187.58 211.28
CA ALA A 762 41.86 -187.32 210.65
C ALA A 762 42.30 -188.34 209.54
N ASP A 763 43.53 -188.20 208.99
CA ASP A 763 44.29 -188.94 207.92
C ASP A 763 43.87 -188.73 206.44
#